data_AF-A0A816L8C1-F1
#
_entry.id   AF-A0A816L8C1-F1
#
_cell.length_a   1.000
_cell.length_b   1.000
_cell.length_c   1.000
_cell.angle_alpha   90.00
_cell.angle_beta   90.00
_cell.angle_gamma   90.00
#
_symmetry.space_group_name_H-M   'P 1'
#
loop_
_entity.id
_entity.type
_entity.pdbx_description
1 polymer ?
#
loop_
_entity_poly.entity_id
_entity_poly.type
_entity_poly.pdbx_seq_one_letter_code
_entity_poly.pdbx_strand_id
1 'polypeptide(L)'
;METLKSRIPEHLVQTVKSSSSVDDLLSSSSSLLRFLVGLPQFHQAVSELADPDLGCCGKSQESSLDLKRSGNLCFRSRSFDDALRFYSKALRVARDNTLLASLFLNRANALHNLGLLEESLRDCHRALRIDPCYAKAWFRRGKLNTLLGNYKDAFRDITVSMSLDSSSAGKKQLQNELLAIPDFQNKQTSENTLCFAAADLPNVQSEVKLRCVSTKEKGRGMVSESDIEQASVIHVEEPFCVVISKSCRETHCHFCLNELPPDSVPCPSCSVPVYCSESCQIQSGGMLSTNEMDKNSIFHNLPDDIVDHIKGVTSAVRYYSETECLQEHQHECRGANWPAVLPSDAVLAGRVIMKLINQGETAMDLSNLHDKLDLSHSYSKMSPESKLELHLLSIVLIWCLNKSCCPDLSVCEASVSQTIILLSQIKVNSMAIVRMKSSGDSFKCIPAGNVSAKEPIQSLEQIRVGQALYKIGSLFNHSCKPNIHLYFLSRGLVMRTTEFVPVGCPLELSYGPEVGKWDCKDRIRFLEEEYFFNCRCRGCSQMNISDLVINGYCCVNTSCTGVVLDSSVAACESEKLNHFLAAAKSLDHHCLVSEKVYAGVSEVASSLLIKPSGSLHIKADKCLKCGSRCEVENSHVEVNKAWNHLRRVEELMNSGRANISVLSDCLRSIAVLRTFLHMYNKDIADAEDKVAQACYLAAEMKGAREHCEASIKILKRLYGDEHVVIGNELVKLASIQLASGDSSGAWETTKRLSQIFSKYYGSHAETLFSYLSCLKLEAAKAVNL
;
A
#
# COMPACT_ATOMS: atom_id res chain seq x y z
N MET A 1 -0.60 -23.84 -14.18
CA MET A 1 -2.04 -23.57 -14.36
C MET A 1 -2.49 -23.73 -15.80
N GLU A 2 -1.98 -22.97 -16.76
CA GLU A 2 -2.37 -23.11 -18.18
C GLU A 2 -2.17 -24.52 -18.75
N THR A 3 -1.08 -25.20 -18.38
CA THR A 3 -0.85 -26.60 -18.76
C THR A 3 -1.89 -27.56 -18.20
N LEU A 4 -2.41 -27.31 -16.99
CA LEU A 4 -3.49 -28.12 -16.43
C LEU A 4 -4.80 -27.81 -17.15
N LYS A 5 -5.08 -26.52 -17.37
CA LYS A 5 -6.27 -26.03 -18.05
C LYS A 5 -6.42 -26.59 -19.47
N SER A 6 -5.34 -26.63 -20.25
CA SER A 6 -5.35 -27.15 -21.63
C SER A 6 -5.57 -28.66 -21.74
N ARG A 7 -5.46 -29.39 -20.63
CA ARG A 7 -5.65 -30.85 -20.57
C ARG A 7 -7.06 -31.24 -20.13
N ILE A 8 -7.88 -30.29 -19.67
CA ILE A 8 -9.25 -30.56 -19.22
C ILE A 8 -10.13 -30.80 -20.47
N PRO A 9 -10.84 -31.94 -20.55
CA PRO A 9 -11.77 -32.20 -21.63
C PRO A 9 -12.85 -31.14 -21.72
N GLU A 10 -13.23 -30.78 -22.96
CA GLU A 10 -14.23 -29.73 -23.21
C GLU A 10 -15.55 -29.99 -22.49
N HIS A 11 -16.00 -31.25 -22.37
CA HIS A 11 -17.25 -31.56 -21.65
C HIS A 11 -17.19 -31.21 -20.16
N LEU A 12 -16.05 -31.38 -19.49
CA LEU A 12 -15.88 -30.98 -18.08
C LEU A 12 -15.78 -29.47 -17.93
N VAL A 13 -15.11 -28.81 -18.89
CA VAL A 13 -15.12 -27.35 -18.98
C VAL A 13 -16.57 -26.87 -19.09
N GLN A 14 -17.37 -27.44 -19.99
CA GLN A 14 -18.77 -27.07 -20.15
C GLN A 14 -19.61 -27.34 -18.88
N THR A 15 -19.40 -28.45 -18.16
CA THR A 15 -20.07 -28.71 -16.87
C THR A 15 -19.83 -27.59 -15.86
N VAL A 16 -18.58 -27.11 -15.74
CA VAL A 16 -18.26 -25.98 -14.85
C VAL A 16 -18.87 -24.69 -15.37
N LYS A 17 -18.80 -24.45 -16.69
CA LYS A 17 -19.34 -23.24 -17.33
C LYS A 17 -20.87 -23.14 -17.23
N SER A 18 -21.57 -24.26 -17.30
CA SER A 18 -23.03 -24.34 -17.19
C SER A 18 -23.55 -24.29 -15.75
N SER A 19 -22.67 -24.35 -14.73
CA SER A 19 -23.08 -24.23 -13.33
C SER A 19 -23.70 -22.86 -13.08
N SER A 20 -24.99 -22.87 -12.76
CA SER A 20 -25.81 -21.66 -12.63
C SER A 20 -25.95 -21.23 -11.17
N SER A 21 -25.80 -22.18 -10.25
CA SER A 21 -26.02 -21.99 -8.82
C SER A 21 -24.88 -22.57 -7.97
N VAL A 22 -24.89 -22.23 -6.67
CA VAL A 22 -24.01 -22.84 -5.66
C VAL A 22 -24.33 -24.33 -5.49
N ASP A 23 -25.58 -24.74 -5.73
CA ASP A 23 -26.03 -26.14 -5.58
C ASP A 23 -25.34 -27.08 -6.59
N ASP A 24 -24.96 -26.55 -7.75
CA ASP A 24 -24.24 -27.30 -8.79
C ASP A 24 -22.78 -27.58 -8.42
N LEU A 25 -22.20 -26.83 -7.47
CA LEU A 25 -20.76 -26.84 -7.16
C LEU A 25 -20.23 -28.20 -6.71
N LEU A 26 -21.01 -28.95 -5.94
CA LEU A 26 -20.58 -30.28 -5.47
C LEU A 26 -20.34 -31.22 -6.65
N SER A 27 -21.25 -31.20 -7.63
CA SER A 27 -21.18 -32.07 -8.80
C SER A 27 -20.05 -31.67 -9.77
N SER A 28 -19.88 -30.36 -10.01
CA SER A 28 -18.82 -29.83 -10.88
C SER A 28 -17.44 -30.02 -10.24
N SER A 29 -17.34 -29.77 -8.93
CA SER A 29 -16.11 -30.00 -8.15
C SER A 29 -15.73 -31.47 -8.13
N SER A 30 -16.68 -32.38 -7.88
CA SER A 30 -16.42 -33.82 -7.87
C SER A 30 -15.89 -34.32 -9.23
N SER A 31 -16.51 -33.87 -10.32
CA SER A 31 -16.14 -34.29 -11.69
C SER A 31 -14.74 -33.81 -12.05
N LEU A 32 -14.41 -32.54 -11.77
CA LEU A 32 -13.10 -31.98 -12.09
C LEU A 32 -12.00 -32.51 -11.16
N LEU A 33 -12.29 -32.68 -9.86
CA LEU A 33 -11.37 -33.26 -8.89
C LEU A 33 -10.98 -34.69 -9.30
N ARG A 34 -11.97 -35.55 -9.61
CA ARG A 34 -11.72 -36.93 -10.06
C ARG A 34 -10.81 -36.97 -11.30
N PHE A 35 -11.05 -36.06 -12.25
CA PHE A 35 -10.23 -35.99 -13.46
C PHE A 35 -8.79 -35.55 -13.16
N LEU A 36 -8.59 -34.46 -12.41
CA LEU A 36 -7.26 -33.92 -12.13
C LEU A 36 -6.41 -34.87 -11.28
N VAL A 37 -7.00 -35.56 -10.31
CA VAL A 37 -6.29 -36.56 -9.49
C VAL A 37 -5.81 -37.74 -10.34
N GLY A 38 -6.47 -38.04 -11.47
CA GLY A 38 -6.02 -39.05 -12.44
C GLY A 38 -4.86 -38.59 -13.34
N LEU A 39 -4.48 -37.31 -13.33
CA LEU A 39 -3.42 -36.78 -14.19
C LEU A 39 -2.06 -36.77 -13.49
N PRO A 40 -1.02 -37.45 -14.02
CA PRO A 40 0.33 -37.40 -13.46
C PRO A 40 0.91 -35.98 -13.37
N GLN A 41 0.61 -35.12 -14.36
CA GLN A 41 1.08 -33.74 -14.40
C GLN A 41 0.50 -32.90 -13.25
N PHE A 42 -0.69 -33.25 -12.75
CA PHE A 42 -1.26 -32.58 -11.58
C PHE A 42 -0.45 -32.90 -10.32
N HIS A 43 -0.13 -34.16 -10.07
CA HIS A 43 0.69 -34.58 -8.93
C HIS A 43 2.11 -34.03 -8.99
N GLN A 44 2.69 -33.94 -10.19
CA GLN A 44 3.96 -33.26 -10.41
C GLN A 44 3.86 -31.78 -10.01
N ALA A 45 2.85 -31.07 -10.52
CA ALA A 45 2.66 -29.64 -10.21
C ALA A 45 2.44 -29.41 -8.70
N VAL A 46 1.61 -30.23 -8.03
CA VAL A 46 1.40 -30.14 -6.58
C VAL A 46 2.71 -30.42 -5.82
N SER A 47 3.52 -31.36 -6.28
CA SER A 47 4.81 -31.66 -5.65
C SER A 47 5.79 -30.50 -5.79
N GLU A 48 5.93 -29.92 -6.98
CA GLU A 48 6.77 -28.73 -7.20
C GLU A 48 6.33 -27.52 -6.34
N LEU A 49 5.04 -27.45 -6.00
CA LEU A 49 4.46 -26.38 -5.18
C LEU A 49 4.53 -26.63 -3.67
N ALA A 50 4.40 -27.87 -3.22
CA ALA A 50 4.17 -28.19 -1.80
C ALA A 50 5.30 -29.02 -1.16
N ASP A 51 6.16 -29.64 -1.96
CA ASP A 51 7.25 -30.46 -1.47
C ASP A 51 8.43 -29.59 -0.97
N PRO A 52 8.79 -29.67 0.33
CA PRO A 52 9.90 -28.91 0.88
C PRO A 52 11.24 -29.18 0.21
N ASP A 53 11.47 -30.40 -0.29
CA ASP A 53 12.74 -30.82 -0.88
C ASP A 53 12.93 -30.23 -2.29
N LEU A 54 11.82 -29.88 -2.96
CA LEU A 54 11.80 -29.14 -4.22
C LEU A 54 11.67 -27.62 -4.00
N GLY A 55 11.66 -27.19 -2.74
CA GLY A 55 11.47 -25.82 -2.31
C GLY A 55 12.62 -24.89 -2.69
N CYS A 56 12.34 -23.79 -3.41
CA CYS A 56 13.32 -22.73 -3.66
C CYS A 56 13.48 -21.76 -2.48
N CYS A 57 12.60 -21.84 -1.48
CA CYS A 57 12.59 -20.95 -0.31
C CYS A 57 13.43 -21.47 0.88
N GLY A 58 14.11 -22.60 0.71
CA GLY A 58 15.04 -23.13 1.71
C GLY A 58 16.27 -22.24 1.94
N LYS A 59 16.86 -22.35 3.13
CA LYS A 59 18.12 -21.68 3.47
C LYS A 59 19.32 -22.51 2.99
N SER A 60 20.26 -21.89 2.29
CA SER A 60 21.46 -22.53 1.73
C SER A 60 22.73 -21.95 2.35
N GLN A 61 23.46 -22.78 3.08
CA GLN A 61 24.72 -22.41 3.74
C GLN A 61 25.82 -22.07 2.72
N GLU A 62 25.91 -22.83 1.62
CA GLU A 62 26.86 -22.58 0.53
C GLU A 62 26.62 -21.21 -0.09
N SER A 63 25.37 -20.93 -0.49
CA SER A 63 24.99 -19.64 -1.06
C SER A 63 25.24 -18.49 -0.07
N SER A 64 25.01 -18.70 1.23
CA SER A 64 25.31 -17.70 2.26
C SER A 64 26.81 -17.37 2.34
N LEU A 65 27.67 -18.39 2.27
CA LEU A 65 29.13 -18.22 2.31
C LEU A 65 29.67 -17.50 1.07
N ASP A 66 29.09 -17.77 -0.11
CA ASP A 66 29.45 -17.08 -1.35
C ASP A 66 29.05 -15.60 -1.30
N LEU A 67 27.82 -15.31 -0.86
CA LEU A 67 27.34 -13.94 -0.66
C LEU A 67 28.18 -13.20 0.40
N LYS A 68 28.60 -13.88 1.47
CA LYS A 68 29.53 -13.34 2.46
C LYS A 68 30.88 -12.99 1.83
N ARG A 69 31.41 -13.85 0.96
CA ARG A 69 32.67 -13.59 0.23
C ARG A 69 32.54 -12.36 -0.67
N SER A 70 31.45 -12.26 -1.44
CA SER A 70 31.18 -11.08 -2.28
C SER A 70 31.04 -9.81 -1.43
N GLY A 71 30.30 -9.85 -0.32
CA GLY A 71 30.18 -8.72 0.60
C GLY A 71 31.53 -8.28 1.18
N ASN A 72 32.40 -9.23 1.53
CA ASN A 72 33.76 -8.93 1.99
C ASN A 72 34.63 -8.28 0.91
N LEU A 73 34.48 -8.68 -0.36
CA LEU A 73 35.19 -8.06 -1.47
C LEU A 73 34.74 -6.61 -1.66
N CYS A 74 33.42 -6.37 -1.73
CA CYS A 74 32.86 -5.01 -1.81
C CYS A 74 33.30 -4.13 -0.64
N PHE A 75 33.30 -4.69 0.58
CA PHE A 75 33.74 -3.98 1.78
C PHE A 75 35.22 -3.54 1.69
N ARG A 76 36.12 -4.43 1.23
CA ARG A 76 37.55 -4.11 1.03
C ARG A 76 37.73 -3.04 -0.05
N SER A 77 36.89 -3.04 -1.07
CA SER A 77 36.87 -2.02 -2.14
C SER A 77 36.20 -0.71 -1.72
N ARG A 78 35.75 -0.57 -0.45
CA ARG A 78 35.01 0.58 0.10
C ARG A 78 33.65 0.84 -0.57
N SER A 79 33.12 -0.15 -1.30
CA SER A 79 31.75 -0.14 -1.84
C SER A 79 30.78 -0.61 -0.75
N PHE A 80 30.49 0.26 0.22
CA PHE A 80 29.74 -0.12 1.42
C PHE A 80 28.27 -0.43 1.16
N ASP A 81 27.62 0.24 0.20
CA ASP A 81 26.24 -0.07 -0.21
C ASP A 81 26.11 -1.47 -0.78
N ASP A 82 27.02 -1.86 -1.68
CA ASP A 82 27.06 -3.22 -2.22
C ASP A 82 27.39 -4.25 -1.15
N ALA A 83 28.32 -3.93 -0.24
CA ALA A 83 28.65 -4.80 0.89
C ALA A 83 27.42 -5.05 1.77
N LEU A 84 26.68 -3.98 2.12
CA LEU A 84 25.43 -4.05 2.85
C LEU A 84 24.42 -4.95 2.13
N ARG A 85 24.22 -4.75 0.82
CA ARG A 85 23.32 -5.57 0.00
C ARG A 85 23.70 -7.04 0.01
N PHE A 86 24.98 -7.37 -0.17
CA PHE A 86 25.45 -8.76 -0.15
C PHE A 86 25.33 -9.40 1.23
N TYR A 87 25.69 -8.69 2.31
CA TYR A 87 25.52 -9.21 3.68
C TYR A 87 24.05 -9.42 4.04
N SER A 88 23.15 -8.51 3.66
CA SER A 88 21.70 -8.68 3.85
C SER A 88 21.16 -9.90 3.10
N LYS A 89 21.61 -10.13 1.86
CA LYS A 89 21.26 -11.37 1.12
C LYS A 89 21.83 -12.61 1.79
N ALA A 90 23.08 -12.56 2.28
CA ALA A 90 23.72 -13.69 2.96
C ALA A 90 22.95 -14.08 4.24
N LEU A 91 22.47 -13.10 5.01
CA LEU A 91 21.66 -13.31 6.21
C LEU A 91 20.34 -14.04 5.91
N ARG A 92 19.69 -13.74 4.78
CA ARG A 92 18.43 -14.38 4.39
C ARG A 92 18.55 -15.89 4.15
N VAL A 93 19.69 -16.34 3.65
CA VAL A 93 19.92 -17.76 3.32
C VAL A 93 20.76 -18.49 4.38
N ALA A 94 21.27 -17.79 5.39
CA ALA A 94 22.08 -18.38 6.46
C ALA A 94 21.24 -19.21 7.44
N ARG A 95 21.73 -20.42 7.78
CA ARG A 95 21.13 -21.31 8.79
C ARG A 95 22.01 -21.51 10.02
N ASP A 96 23.34 -21.46 9.87
CA ASP A 96 24.28 -21.67 10.97
C ASP A 96 24.41 -20.43 11.88
N ASN A 97 24.29 -20.64 13.19
CA ASN A 97 24.34 -19.56 14.20
C ASN A 97 25.69 -18.83 14.19
N THR A 98 26.80 -19.55 14.05
CA THR A 98 28.13 -18.93 14.03
C THR A 98 28.29 -18.03 12.80
N LEU A 99 27.81 -18.49 11.64
CA LEU A 99 27.77 -17.68 10.43
C LEU A 99 26.86 -16.45 10.60
N LEU A 100 25.66 -16.62 11.15
CA LEU A 100 24.71 -15.51 11.40
C LEU A 100 25.33 -14.41 12.26
N ALA A 101 25.94 -14.75 13.40
CA ALA A 101 26.61 -13.77 14.26
C ALA A 101 27.71 -13.00 13.50
N SER A 102 28.52 -13.70 12.70
CA SER A 102 29.55 -13.07 11.89
C SER A 102 29.01 -12.16 10.78
N LEU A 103 27.85 -12.51 10.20
CA LEU A 103 27.20 -11.74 9.15
C LEU A 103 26.56 -10.47 9.70
N PHE A 104 25.88 -10.55 10.84
CA PHE A 104 25.36 -9.37 11.54
C PHE A 104 26.50 -8.40 11.87
N LEU A 105 27.64 -8.89 12.38
CA LEU A 105 28.78 -8.03 12.67
C LEU A 105 29.39 -7.38 11.41
N ASN A 106 29.49 -8.15 10.32
CA ASN A 106 29.97 -7.63 9.04
C ASN A 106 29.03 -6.56 8.46
N ARG A 107 27.70 -6.78 8.55
CA ARG A 107 26.69 -5.82 8.14
C ARG A 107 26.71 -4.57 9.02
N ALA A 108 26.84 -4.71 10.34
CA ALA A 108 27.03 -3.60 11.28
C ALA A 108 28.23 -2.73 10.86
N ASN A 109 29.34 -3.36 10.46
CA ASN A 109 30.51 -2.62 9.99
C ASN A 109 30.23 -1.84 8.70
N ALA A 110 29.50 -2.42 7.73
CA ALA A 110 29.08 -1.70 6.53
C ALA A 110 28.16 -0.51 6.87
N LEU A 111 27.16 -0.73 7.74
CA LEU A 111 26.22 0.30 8.21
C LEU A 111 26.94 1.47 8.91
N HIS A 112 27.90 1.18 9.77
CA HIS A 112 28.72 2.21 10.42
C HIS A 112 29.48 3.06 9.40
N ASN A 113 30.09 2.45 8.37
CA ASN A 113 30.79 3.20 7.33
C ASN A 113 29.85 4.02 6.43
N LEU A 114 28.55 3.70 6.42
CA LEU A 114 27.50 4.48 5.76
C LEU A 114 26.88 5.56 6.67
N GLY A 115 27.33 5.68 7.92
CA GLY A 115 26.79 6.64 8.90
C GLY A 115 25.49 6.20 9.58
N LEU A 116 25.03 4.98 9.35
CA LEU A 116 23.82 4.39 9.93
C LEU A 116 24.14 3.77 11.30
N LEU A 117 24.37 4.64 12.29
CA LEU A 117 24.91 4.24 13.60
C LEU A 117 23.92 3.42 14.45
N GLU A 118 22.64 3.78 14.45
CA GLU A 118 21.59 3.08 15.20
C GLU A 118 21.32 1.68 14.62
N GLU A 119 21.23 1.58 13.29
CA GLU A 119 21.14 0.31 12.54
C GLU A 119 22.33 -0.60 12.86
N SER A 120 23.53 -0.02 12.88
CA SER A 120 24.77 -0.74 13.20
C SER A 120 24.78 -1.25 14.64
N LEU A 121 24.28 -0.45 15.59
CA LEU A 121 24.18 -0.83 17.00
C LEU A 121 23.21 -2.01 17.18
N ARG A 122 22.05 -1.99 16.50
CA ARG A 122 21.08 -3.09 16.51
C ARG A 122 21.66 -4.38 15.94
N ASP A 123 22.43 -4.33 14.86
CA ASP A 123 23.10 -5.51 14.32
C ASP A 123 24.19 -6.07 15.26
N CYS A 124 24.93 -5.21 15.97
CA CYS A 124 25.86 -5.67 17.00
C CYS A 124 25.13 -6.40 18.13
N HIS A 125 23.98 -5.88 18.55
CA HIS A 125 23.12 -6.51 19.55
C HIS A 125 22.61 -7.89 19.08
N ARG A 126 22.12 -8.00 17.84
CA ARG A 126 21.71 -9.28 17.23
C ARG A 126 22.84 -10.30 17.18
N ALA A 127 24.06 -9.87 16.84
CA ALA A 127 25.23 -10.75 16.84
C ALA A 127 25.54 -11.30 18.25
N LEU A 128 25.43 -10.45 19.28
CA LEU A 128 25.69 -10.81 20.68
C LEU A 128 24.62 -11.71 21.30
N ARG A 129 23.36 -11.58 20.87
CA ARG A 129 22.29 -12.51 21.26
C ARG A 129 22.51 -13.93 20.71
N ILE A 130 23.22 -14.05 19.58
CA ILE A 130 23.57 -15.35 19.00
C ILE A 130 24.87 -15.89 19.61
N ASP A 131 25.89 -15.05 19.75
CA ASP A 131 27.15 -15.40 20.40
C ASP A 131 27.59 -14.34 21.44
N PRO A 132 27.21 -14.55 22.72
CA PRO A 132 27.60 -13.67 23.83
C PRO A 132 29.11 -13.50 24.00
N CYS A 133 29.92 -14.47 23.55
CA CYS A 133 31.37 -14.47 23.69
C CYS A 133 32.07 -13.79 22.50
N TYR A 134 31.33 -13.14 21.59
CA TYR A 134 31.91 -12.54 20.41
C TYR A 134 32.59 -11.20 20.73
N ALA A 135 33.85 -11.25 21.18
CA ALA A 135 34.62 -10.08 21.64
C ALA A 135 34.61 -8.90 20.65
N LYS A 136 34.67 -9.17 19.34
CA LYS A 136 34.64 -8.13 18.30
C LYS A 136 33.29 -7.41 18.20
N ALA A 137 32.18 -8.10 18.52
CA ALA A 137 30.85 -7.49 18.54
C ALA A 137 30.69 -6.54 19.73
N TRP A 138 31.15 -6.94 20.91
CA TRP A 138 31.22 -6.06 22.08
C TRP A 138 32.05 -4.79 21.81
N PHE A 139 33.26 -4.94 21.24
CA PHE A 139 34.10 -3.80 20.91
C PHE A 139 33.42 -2.82 19.94
N ARG A 140 32.80 -3.33 18.87
CA ARG A 140 32.12 -2.47 17.89
C ARG A 140 30.92 -1.76 18.49
N ARG A 141 30.11 -2.47 19.28
CA ARG A 141 28.97 -1.88 20.00
C ARG A 141 29.44 -0.77 20.93
N GLY A 142 30.53 -0.98 21.67
CA GLY A 142 31.13 0.03 22.53
C GLY A 142 31.57 1.28 21.77
N LYS A 143 32.24 1.11 20.62
CA LYS A 143 32.62 2.23 19.75
C LYS A 143 31.41 3.02 19.23
N LEU A 144 30.34 2.32 18.83
CA LEU A 144 29.10 2.96 18.38
C LEU A 144 28.42 3.73 19.51
N ASN A 145 28.37 3.15 20.71
CA ASN A 145 27.85 3.81 21.90
C ASN A 145 28.66 5.07 22.26
N THR A 146 29.98 5.08 22.10
CA THR A 146 30.79 6.30 22.26
C THR A 146 30.38 7.38 21.25
N LEU A 147 30.15 7.02 19.98
CA LEU A 147 29.73 7.96 18.94
C LEU A 147 28.31 8.51 19.17
N LEU A 148 27.42 7.70 19.73
CA LEU A 148 26.04 8.08 20.06
C LEU A 148 25.93 8.83 21.41
N GLY A 149 27.02 8.95 22.18
CA GLY A 149 27.04 9.60 23.49
C GLY A 149 26.59 8.70 24.66
N ASN A 150 26.36 7.42 24.42
CA ASN A 150 25.99 6.41 25.41
C ASN A 150 27.23 5.90 26.19
N TYR A 151 27.94 6.80 26.86
CA TYR A 151 29.26 6.50 27.43
C TYR A 151 29.27 5.39 28.49
N LYS A 152 28.20 5.25 29.29
CA LYS A 152 28.08 4.16 30.28
C LYS A 152 28.09 2.79 29.59
N ASP A 153 27.26 2.62 28.57
CA ASP A 153 27.17 1.36 27.83
C ASP A 153 28.45 1.11 27.03
N ALA A 154 29.07 2.16 26.49
CA ALA A 154 30.37 2.06 25.81
C ALA A 154 31.48 1.52 26.73
N PHE A 155 31.58 2.06 27.95
CA PHE A 155 32.54 1.60 28.95
C PHE A 155 32.33 0.12 29.29
N ARG A 156 31.08 -0.27 29.55
CA ARG A 156 30.71 -1.66 29.87
C ARG A 156 31.03 -2.60 28.70
N ASP A 157 30.63 -2.22 27.49
CA ASP A 157 30.88 -3.01 26.26
C ASP A 157 32.37 -3.26 26.01
N ILE A 158 33.21 -2.22 26.14
CA ILE A 158 34.66 -2.34 25.95
C ILE A 158 35.30 -3.19 27.07
N THR A 159 34.80 -3.06 28.29
CA THR A 159 35.25 -3.88 29.44
C THR A 159 34.95 -5.37 29.20
N VAL A 160 33.74 -5.69 28.74
CA VAL A 160 33.37 -7.07 28.36
C VAL A 160 34.26 -7.57 27.23
N SER A 161 34.46 -6.79 26.17
CA SER A 161 35.34 -7.15 25.05
C SER A 161 36.77 -7.47 25.51
N MET A 162 37.31 -6.65 26.41
CA MET A 162 38.66 -6.82 26.96
C MET A 162 38.79 -8.08 27.82
N SER A 163 37.72 -8.47 28.54
CA SER A 163 37.69 -9.70 29.32
C SER A 163 37.73 -10.96 28.44
N LEU A 164 37.19 -10.88 27.22
CA LEU A 164 37.10 -11.97 26.25
C LEU A 164 38.32 -12.06 25.32
N ASP A 165 39.10 -10.99 25.18
CA ASP A 165 40.31 -10.99 24.35
C ASP A 165 41.45 -11.75 25.04
N SER A 166 42.09 -12.66 24.32
CA SER A 166 43.25 -13.42 24.80
C SER A 166 44.59 -12.76 24.45
N SER A 167 44.60 -11.72 23.60
CA SER A 167 45.81 -11.04 23.11
C SER A 167 46.20 -9.84 23.98
N SER A 168 47.47 -9.77 24.39
CA SER A 168 48.01 -8.63 25.15
C SER A 168 48.03 -7.32 24.34
N ALA A 169 48.19 -7.40 23.02
CA ALA A 169 48.13 -6.24 22.13
C ALA A 169 46.69 -5.73 21.96
N GLY A 170 45.73 -6.64 21.85
CA GLY A 170 44.30 -6.31 21.77
C GLY A 170 43.81 -5.62 23.04
N LYS A 171 44.19 -6.14 24.22
CA LYS A 171 43.87 -5.50 25.52
C LYS A 171 44.43 -4.07 25.64
N LYS A 172 45.66 -3.82 25.17
CA LYS A 172 46.25 -2.46 25.17
C LYS A 172 45.48 -1.50 24.26
N GLN A 173 45.04 -1.96 23.09
CA GLN A 173 44.22 -1.16 22.19
C GLN A 173 42.86 -0.81 22.83
N LEU A 174 42.19 -1.80 23.43
CA LEU A 174 40.92 -1.60 24.12
C LEU A 174 41.06 -0.66 25.32
N GLN A 175 42.17 -0.74 26.05
CA GLN A 175 42.47 0.17 27.16
C GLN A 175 42.64 1.63 26.69
N ASN A 176 43.29 1.86 25.55
CA ASN A 176 43.42 3.20 24.98
C ASN A 176 42.05 3.78 24.56
N GLU A 177 41.19 2.94 23.97
CA GLU A 177 39.82 3.34 23.61
C GLU A 177 38.97 3.63 24.86
N LEU A 178 39.16 2.87 25.94
CA LEU A 178 38.49 3.12 27.23
C LEU A 178 38.91 4.46 27.84
N LEU A 179 40.21 4.79 27.79
CA LEU A 179 40.75 6.08 28.25
C LEU A 179 40.32 7.27 27.37
N ALA A 180 39.90 7.01 26.13
CA ALA A 180 39.40 8.03 25.21
C ALA A 180 37.91 8.35 25.42
N ILE A 181 37.18 7.57 26.23
CA ILE A 181 35.81 7.88 26.63
C ILE A 181 35.85 9.06 27.60
N PRO A 182 35.10 10.15 27.36
CA PRO A 182 35.06 11.30 28.27
C PRO A 182 34.71 10.89 29.71
N ASP A 183 35.40 11.45 30.71
CA ASP A 183 35.18 11.15 32.13
C ASP A 183 33.73 11.40 32.53
N PHE A 184 33.08 10.36 33.06
CA PHE A 184 31.66 10.34 33.45
C PHE A 184 31.37 11.13 34.76
N GLN A 185 32.36 11.82 35.33
CA GLN A 185 32.22 12.55 36.59
C GLN A 185 31.82 14.01 36.34
N ASN A 186 30.51 14.25 36.11
CA ASN A 186 29.74 15.50 36.39
C ASN A 186 28.72 15.87 35.31
N LYS A 187 27.72 15.01 35.07
CA LYS A 187 26.37 15.45 34.68
C LYS A 187 25.38 14.33 34.98
N GLN A 188 24.62 14.48 36.07
CA GLN A 188 23.33 13.79 36.19
C GLN A 188 22.41 14.39 35.12
N THR A 189 22.41 13.79 33.93
CA THR A 189 21.29 13.92 33.02
C THR A 189 20.28 12.86 33.39
N SER A 190 19.08 13.31 33.73
CA SER A 190 17.87 12.50 33.91
C SER A 190 17.81 11.38 32.88
N GLU A 191 17.45 10.19 33.33
CA GLU A 191 17.11 9.04 32.49
C GLU A 191 16.03 9.44 31.48
N ASN A 192 16.45 9.89 30.29
CA ASN A 192 15.62 9.78 29.10
C ASN A 192 15.84 8.37 28.56
N THR A 193 15.17 7.41 29.20
CA THR A 193 14.81 6.16 28.55
C THR A 193 14.04 6.55 27.30
N LEU A 194 14.72 6.58 26.15
CA LEU A 194 14.06 6.54 24.85
C LEU A 194 13.43 5.14 24.73
N CYS A 195 12.31 4.95 25.43
CA CYS A 195 11.27 4.09 24.95
C CYS A 195 10.97 4.59 23.54
N PHE A 196 11.29 3.78 22.54
CA PHE A 196 10.49 3.81 21.32
C PHE A 196 9.07 3.55 21.79
N ALA A 197 8.31 4.62 22.01
CA ALA A 197 6.88 4.53 22.10
C ALA A 197 6.49 3.76 20.83
N ALA A 198 5.90 2.57 21.03
CA ALA A 198 4.94 2.09 20.06
C ALA A 198 4.06 3.31 19.76
N ALA A 199 3.85 3.64 18.49
CA ALA A 199 2.90 4.68 18.15
C ALA A 199 1.58 4.29 18.81
N ASP A 200 1.30 4.88 19.98
CA ASP A 200 0.07 4.63 20.71
C ASP A 200 -1.04 5.02 19.74
N LEU A 201 -1.98 4.11 19.53
CA LEU A 201 -3.22 4.46 18.85
C LEU A 201 -3.75 5.73 19.54
N PRO A 202 -4.05 6.80 18.80
CA PRO A 202 -4.47 8.05 19.39
C PRO A 202 -5.64 7.81 20.34
N ASN A 203 -5.55 8.46 21.50
CA ASN A 203 -6.54 8.51 22.56
C ASN A 203 -7.96 8.48 21.97
N VAL A 204 -8.68 7.40 22.26
CA VAL A 204 -9.99 7.07 21.67
C VAL A 204 -10.97 8.21 21.93
N GLN A 205 -11.20 9.05 20.91
CA GLN A 205 -12.45 9.81 20.81
C GLN A 205 -13.57 8.77 20.88
N SER A 206 -14.55 9.00 21.77
CA SER A 206 -15.71 8.13 22.01
C SER A 206 -16.07 7.31 20.77
N GLU A 207 -15.85 6.00 20.85
CA GLU A 207 -15.99 5.08 19.74
C GLU A 207 -17.38 5.24 19.12
N VAL A 208 -17.43 5.68 17.86
CA VAL A 208 -18.68 5.90 17.14
C VAL A 208 -19.42 4.57 17.09
N LYS A 209 -20.63 4.52 17.65
CA LYS A 209 -21.43 3.29 17.67
C LYS A 209 -21.99 3.02 16.28
N LEU A 210 -21.42 2.02 15.63
CA LEU A 210 -21.84 1.57 14.32
C LEU A 210 -22.81 0.40 14.42
N ARG A 211 -23.77 0.35 13.49
CA ARG A 211 -24.73 -0.74 13.37
C ARG A 211 -24.83 -1.21 11.92
N CYS A 212 -24.75 -2.52 11.72
CA CYS A 212 -25.06 -3.15 10.45
C CYS A 212 -26.58 -3.19 10.24
N VAL A 213 -27.05 -2.67 9.10
CA VAL A 213 -28.45 -2.65 8.70
C VAL A 213 -28.62 -3.28 7.32
N SER A 214 -29.81 -3.81 7.03
CA SER A 214 -30.15 -4.26 5.68
C SER A 214 -30.80 -3.13 4.90
N THR A 215 -30.26 -2.84 3.73
CA THR A 215 -30.75 -1.84 2.77
C THR A 215 -31.44 -2.55 1.61
N LYS A 216 -32.51 -1.94 1.08
CA LYS A 216 -33.29 -2.53 0.00
C LYS A 216 -32.47 -2.74 -1.29
N GLU A 217 -31.53 -1.84 -1.56
CA GLU A 217 -30.78 -1.85 -2.83
C GLU A 217 -29.37 -2.44 -2.71
N LYS A 218 -28.70 -2.29 -1.57
CA LYS A 218 -27.28 -2.67 -1.40
C LYS A 218 -27.09 -3.84 -0.45
N GLY A 219 -28.16 -4.45 0.05
CA GLY A 219 -28.06 -5.50 1.07
C GLY A 219 -27.51 -4.92 2.38
N ARG A 220 -26.63 -5.66 3.07
CA ARG A 220 -26.04 -5.19 4.34
C ARG A 220 -25.21 -3.93 4.15
N GLY A 221 -25.24 -3.03 5.12
CA GLY A 221 -24.51 -1.77 5.11
C GLY A 221 -24.33 -1.21 6.52
N MET A 222 -23.40 -0.29 6.69
CA MET A 222 -23.13 0.34 7.99
C MET A 222 -23.82 1.69 8.12
N VAL A 223 -24.35 1.98 9.32
CA VAL A 223 -24.90 3.28 9.73
C VAL A 223 -24.41 3.64 11.13
N SER A 224 -24.53 4.91 11.50
CA SER A 224 -24.25 5.40 12.85
C SER A 224 -25.52 5.51 13.70
N GLU A 225 -25.39 5.27 15.01
CA GLU A 225 -26.44 5.52 16.01
C GLU A 225 -26.46 6.97 16.54
N SER A 226 -25.48 7.79 16.14
CA SER A 226 -25.40 9.21 16.45
C SER A 226 -24.96 10.03 15.23
N ASP A 227 -25.16 11.35 15.29
CA ASP A 227 -24.53 12.26 14.33
C ASP A 227 -23.00 12.13 14.43
N ILE A 228 -22.32 12.22 13.29
CA ILE A 228 -20.87 12.15 13.20
C ILE A 228 -20.35 13.44 12.58
N GLU A 229 -19.44 14.10 13.28
CA GLU A 229 -18.77 15.30 12.79
C GLU A 229 -17.82 14.98 11.63
N GLN A 230 -17.54 15.98 10.78
CA GLN A 230 -16.55 15.86 9.72
C GLN A 230 -15.16 15.52 10.29
N ALA A 231 -14.40 14.70 9.55
CA ALA A 231 -13.05 14.28 9.92
C ALA A 231 -12.99 13.47 11.22
N SER A 232 -14.05 12.76 11.60
CA SER A 232 -14.05 11.86 12.77
C SER A 232 -13.53 10.47 12.39
N VAL A 233 -12.76 9.81 13.27
CA VAL A 233 -12.46 8.38 13.12
C VAL A 233 -13.70 7.58 13.48
N ILE A 234 -14.14 6.72 12.57
CA ILE A 234 -15.35 5.91 12.77
C ILE A 234 -15.05 4.42 12.96
N HIS A 235 -13.93 3.94 12.44
CA HIS A 235 -13.57 2.52 12.51
C HIS A 235 -12.06 2.33 12.33
N VAL A 236 -11.49 1.44 13.13
CA VAL A 236 -10.11 0.96 13.01
C VAL A 236 -10.12 -0.55 13.11
N GLU A 237 -9.45 -1.25 12.19
CA GLU A 237 -9.46 -2.70 12.14
C GLU A 237 -8.12 -3.28 11.69
N GLU A 238 -7.62 -4.25 12.44
CA GLU A 238 -6.53 -5.11 12.00
C GLU A 238 -7.03 -6.15 11.00
N PRO A 239 -6.24 -6.47 9.95
CA PRO A 239 -6.68 -7.39 8.93
C PRO A 239 -6.91 -8.79 9.52
N PHE A 240 -8.01 -9.42 9.12
CA PHE A 240 -8.27 -10.82 9.46
C PHE A 240 -7.17 -11.73 8.89
N CYS A 241 -6.83 -11.53 7.62
CA CYS A 241 -5.62 -12.08 6.99
C CYS A 241 -5.08 -11.06 5.99
N VAL A 242 -3.78 -11.08 5.74
CA VAL A 242 -3.08 -10.18 4.81
C VAL A 242 -2.03 -10.95 4.01
N VAL A 243 -1.71 -10.50 2.80
CA VAL A 243 -0.62 -11.00 1.95
C VAL A 243 0.12 -9.80 1.34
N ILE A 244 1.45 -9.84 1.38
CA ILE A 244 2.32 -8.86 0.73
C ILE A 244 2.37 -9.06 -0.80
N SER A 245 2.36 -7.97 -1.55
CA SER A 245 2.50 -7.99 -3.01
C SER A 245 3.86 -8.56 -3.41
N LYS A 246 3.90 -9.35 -4.51
CA LYS A 246 5.12 -9.99 -5.00
C LYS A 246 6.23 -8.96 -5.30
N SER A 247 5.87 -7.80 -5.86
CA SER A 247 6.81 -6.70 -6.16
C SER A 247 7.38 -6.04 -4.91
N CYS A 248 6.75 -6.22 -3.75
CA CYS A 248 7.11 -5.56 -2.50
C CYS A 248 7.86 -6.46 -1.51
N ARG A 249 8.01 -7.77 -1.80
CA ARG A 249 8.68 -8.74 -0.90
C ARG A 249 10.11 -8.32 -0.52
N GLU A 250 10.83 -7.70 -1.44
CA GLU A 250 12.22 -7.27 -1.24
C GLU A 250 12.34 -5.91 -0.55
N THR A 251 11.26 -5.13 -0.52
CA THR A 251 11.29 -3.70 -0.15
C THR A 251 10.43 -3.38 1.06
N HIS A 252 9.46 -4.21 1.42
CA HIS A 252 8.54 -3.99 2.53
C HIS A 252 8.54 -5.17 3.51
N CYS A 253 8.25 -4.85 4.77
CA CYS A 253 8.12 -5.82 5.84
C CYS A 253 6.94 -6.75 5.56
N HIS A 254 7.18 -8.06 5.66
CA HIS A 254 6.14 -9.08 5.41
C HIS A 254 5.03 -9.13 6.47
N PHE A 255 5.21 -8.45 7.60
CA PHE A 255 4.22 -8.37 8.67
C PHE A 255 3.49 -7.02 8.65
N CYS A 256 4.22 -5.92 8.89
CA CYS A 256 3.65 -4.59 9.04
C CYS A 256 3.48 -3.82 7.71
N LEU A 257 4.00 -4.34 6.61
CA LEU A 257 3.94 -3.72 5.27
C LEU A 257 4.58 -2.32 5.14
N ASN A 258 5.35 -1.88 6.14
CA ASN A 258 6.20 -0.68 6.03
C ASN A 258 7.46 -1.00 5.22
N GLU A 259 8.09 0.02 4.63
CA GLU A 259 9.38 -0.13 3.95
C GLU A 259 10.45 -0.71 4.88
N LEU A 260 11.32 -1.55 4.32
CA LEU A 260 12.37 -2.23 5.07
C LEU A 260 13.52 -1.27 5.38
N PRO A 261 13.98 -1.21 6.65
CA PRO A 261 15.19 -0.49 6.98
C PRO A 261 16.44 -1.24 6.49
N PRO A 262 17.60 -0.56 6.39
CA PRO A 262 18.87 -1.16 6.01
C PRO A 262 19.27 -2.40 6.86
N ASP A 263 18.89 -2.41 8.13
CA ASP A 263 19.17 -3.51 9.08
C ASP A 263 18.05 -4.55 9.19
N SER A 264 17.19 -4.65 8.17
CA SER A 264 16.08 -5.61 8.12
C SER A 264 16.45 -7.03 8.53
N VAL A 265 15.48 -7.72 9.14
CA VAL A 265 15.66 -9.02 9.80
C VAL A 265 15.01 -10.12 8.95
N PRO A 266 15.76 -11.13 8.47
CA PRO A 266 15.18 -12.22 7.66
C PRO A 266 14.43 -13.23 8.52
N CYS A 267 13.53 -14.02 7.93
CA CYS A 267 12.92 -15.17 8.60
C CYS A 267 14.00 -16.17 9.12
N PRO A 268 13.83 -16.78 10.31
CA PRO A 268 14.77 -17.77 10.80
C PRO A 268 14.74 -19.08 10.01
N SER A 269 13.60 -19.47 9.43
CA SER A 269 13.40 -20.82 8.86
C SER A 269 13.41 -20.87 7.33
N CYS A 270 13.08 -19.79 6.63
CA CYS A 270 13.10 -19.73 5.16
C CYS A 270 13.75 -18.43 4.64
N SER A 271 13.97 -18.33 3.34
CA SER A 271 14.72 -17.24 2.70
C SER A 271 13.87 -16.08 2.14
N VAL A 272 12.54 -16.19 2.19
CA VAL A 272 11.62 -15.27 1.52
C VAL A 272 11.24 -14.06 2.38
N PRO A 273 10.66 -14.21 3.59
CA PRO A 273 10.20 -13.08 4.36
C PRO A 273 11.34 -12.32 5.01
N VAL A 274 11.15 -11.01 5.02
CA VAL A 274 12.02 -10.04 5.66
C VAL A 274 11.15 -9.06 6.44
N TYR A 275 11.65 -8.66 7.61
CA TYR A 275 10.94 -7.85 8.58
C TYR A 275 11.71 -6.59 8.91
N CYS A 276 10.99 -5.51 9.26
CA CYS A 276 11.63 -4.27 9.67
C CYS A 276 12.26 -4.35 11.07
N SER A 277 11.79 -5.28 11.91
CA SER A 277 12.27 -5.47 13.28
C SER A 277 12.13 -6.92 13.72
N GLU A 278 12.82 -7.27 14.80
CA GLU A 278 12.62 -8.57 15.47
C GLU A 278 11.20 -8.70 16.02
N SER A 279 10.56 -7.60 16.43
CA SER A 279 9.15 -7.64 16.86
C SER A 279 8.23 -8.13 15.74
N CYS A 280 8.34 -7.54 14.54
CA CYS A 280 7.57 -7.97 13.37
C CYS A 280 7.90 -9.40 12.95
N GLN A 281 9.17 -9.82 13.06
CA GLN A 281 9.58 -11.20 12.79
C GLN A 281 8.90 -12.18 13.77
N ILE A 282 8.92 -11.88 15.08
CA ILE A 282 8.30 -12.73 16.12
C ILE A 282 6.79 -12.79 15.92
N GLN A 283 6.13 -11.64 15.77
CA GLN A 283 4.68 -11.54 15.61
C GLN A 283 4.15 -12.31 14.38
N SER A 284 4.98 -12.47 13.33
CA SER A 284 4.63 -13.24 12.14
C SER A 284 4.75 -14.77 12.28
N GLY A 285 5.22 -15.26 13.44
CA GLY A 285 5.52 -16.68 13.69
C GLY A 285 7.02 -17.02 13.72
N GLY A 286 7.91 -16.04 13.86
CA GLY A 286 9.34 -16.27 14.03
C GLY A 286 9.66 -16.78 15.43
N MET A 287 10.17 -18.00 15.55
CA MET A 287 10.69 -18.51 16.81
C MET A 287 12.15 -18.07 16.96
N LEU A 288 12.45 -17.30 18.01
CA LEU A 288 13.83 -17.09 18.43
C LEU A 288 14.29 -18.39 19.09
N SER A 289 15.16 -19.15 18.42
CA SER A 289 15.89 -20.22 19.09
C SER A 289 16.85 -19.58 20.08
N THR A 290 16.42 -19.43 21.33
CA THR A 290 17.32 -19.15 22.43
C THR A 290 18.05 -20.45 22.72
N ASN A 291 19.25 -20.60 22.15
CA ASN A 291 20.24 -21.41 22.81
C ASN A 291 20.56 -20.69 24.12
N GLU A 292 19.85 -21.03 25.20
CA GLU A 292 20.37 -20.89 26.55
C GLU A 292 21.55 -21.87 26.66
N MET A 293 22.64 -21.58 25.95
CA MET A 293 23.90 -22.20 26.30
C MET A 293 24.29 -21.64 27.66
N ASP A 294 24.67 -22.54 28.54
CA ASP A 294 25.23 -22.31 29.88
C ASP A 294 26.64 -21.64 29.80
N LYS A 295 26.79 -20.63 28.92
CA LYS A 295 27.98 -19.80 28.71
C LYS A 295 28.13 -18.75 29.82
N ASN A 296 27.17 -18.66 30.75
CA ASN A 296 27.29 -17.86 31.98
C ASN A 296 28.53 -18.24 32.80
N SER A 297 29.02 -19.48 32.62
CA SER A 297 30.28 -19.97 33.19
C SER A 297 31.53 -19.14 32.83
N ILE A 298 31.53 -18.44 31.69
CA ILE A 298 32.68 -17.67 31.20
C ILE A 298 32.78 -16.29 31.86
N PHE A 299 31.68 -15.76 32.40
CA PHE A 299 31.59 -14.39 32.91
C PHE A 299 31.62 -14.28 34.44
N HIS A 300 31.79 -15.38 35.18
CA HIS A 300 31.76 -15.40 36.66
C HIS A 300 32.81 -14.51 37.36
N ASN A 301 33.86 -14.09 36.65
CA ASN A 301 34.92 -13.26 37.21
C ASN A 301 34.73 -11.75 36.97
N LEU A 302 33.58 -11.33 36.43
CA LEU A 302 33.27 -9.91 36.19
C LEU A 302 32.41 -9.32 37.32
N PRO A 303 32.49 -8.00 37.56
CA PRO A 303 31.60 -7.31 38.49
C PRO A 303 30.12 -7.52 38.17
N ASP A 304 29.27 -7.56 39.19
CA ASP A 304 27.82 -7.82 39.04
C ASP A 304 27.14 -6.86 38.05
N ASP A 305 27.54 -5.57 38.03
CA ASP A 305 26.98 -4.57 37.11
C ASP A 305 27.31 -4.86 35.64
N ILE A 306 28.48 -5.46 35.38
CA ILE A 306 28.88 -5.91 34.03
C ILE A 306 28.16 -7.20 33.67
N VAL A 307 27.98 -8.12 34.62
CA VAL A 307 27.22 -9.36 34.39
C VAL A 307 25.76 -9.05 34.06
N ASP A 308 25.14 -8.11 34.78
CA ASP A 308 23.76 -7.69 34.51
C ASP A 308 23.65 -6.93 33.17
N HIS A 309 24.66 -6.13 32.81
CA HIS A 309 24.76 -5.55 31.47
C HIS A 309 24.83 -6.63 30.38
N ILE A 310 25.66 -7.65 30.55
CA ILE A 310 25.75 -8.78 29.62
C ILE A 310 24.40 -9.47 29.48
N LYS A 311 23.70 -9.74 30.59
CA LYS A 311 22.36 -10.34 30.56
C LYS A 311 21.36 -9.44 29.83
N GLY A 312 21.34 -8.14 30.11
CA GLY A 312 20.44 -7.19 29.44
C GLY A 312 20.65 -7.12 27.93
N VAL A 313 21.88 -7.36 27.46
CA VAL A 313 22.24 -7.28 26.03
C VAL A 313 22.05 -8.61 25.31
N THR A 314 22.28 -9.72 26.00
CA THR A 314 22.28 -11.07 25.38
C THR A 314 20.97 -11.83 25.59
N SER A 315 20.16 -11.42 26.57
CA SER A 315 18.84 -12.01 26.80
C SER A 315 17.90 -11.75 25.62
N ALA A 316 17.12 -12.77 25.27
CA ALA A 316 16.00 -12.59 24.36
C ALA A 316 14.82 -12.02 25.13
N VAL A 317 14.37 -10.85 24.72
CA VAL A 317 13.19 -10.21 25.27
C VAL A 317 11.94 -11.02 24.88
N ARG A 318 11.38 -11.81 25.82
CA ARG A 318 10.09 -12.50 25.66
C ARG A 318 8.95 -11.60 26.13
N TYR A 319 8.58 -10.58 25.35
CA TYR A 319 7.49 -9.66 25.74
C TYR A 319 6.08 -10.14 25.39
N TYR A 320 5.89 -11.34 24.84
CA TYR A 320 4.60 -11.75 24.32
C TYR A 320 4.09 -13.03 24.96
N SER A 321 2.88 -12.96 25.51
CA SER A 321 2.12 -14.14 25.90
C SER A 321 1.89 -15.01 24.65
N GLU A 322 2.00 -16.33 24.79
CA GLU A 322 1.81 -17.29 23.69
C GLU A 322 0.40 -17.20 23.04
N THR A 323 -0.51 -16.45 23.65
CA THR A 323 -1.92 -16.32 23.31
C THR A 323 -2.27 -15.33 22.18
N GLU A 324 -1.37 -14.44 21.74
CA GLU A 324 -1.70 -13.39 20.73
C GLU A 324 -0.79 -13.37 19.47
N CYS A 325 0.04 -14.39 19.25
CA CYS A 325 0.92 -14.41 18.07
C CYS A 325 0.16 -14.91 16.83
N LEU A 326 -0.16 -14.00 15.91
CA LEU A 326 -0.70 -14.33 14.58
C LEU A 326 0.39 -14.99 13.72
N GLN A 327 0.46 -16.32 13.73
CA GLN A 327 1.43 -17.12 12.97
C GLN A 327 1.14 -17.16 11.45
N GLU A 328 0.96 -15.98 10.85
CA GLU A 328 0.52 -15.79 9.45
C GLU A 328 1.51 -16.35 8.42
N HIS A 329 2.80 -16.39 8.74
CA HIS A 329 3.81 -16.94 7.83
C HIS A 329 4.16 -18.40 8.15
N GLN A 330 3.85 -18.90 9.35
CA GLN A 330 4.38 -20.17 9.83
C GLN A 330 4.03 -21.38 8.93
N HIS A 331 2.82 -21.41 8.39
CA HIS A 331 2.34 -22.46 7.47
C HIS A 331 2.92 -22.34 6.05
N GLU A 332 3.57 -21.23 5.73
CA GLU A 332 4.29 -20.97 4.47
C GLU A 332 5.81 -21.20 4.61
N CYS A 333 6.30 -21.37 5.85
CA CYS A 333 7.70 -21.24 6.22
C CYS A 333 8.53 -22.54 6.02
N ARG A 334 7.89 -23.64 5.61
CA ARG A 334 8.46 -25.00 5.62
C ARG A 334 8.95 -25.49 4.25
N GLY A 335 9.47 -24.61 3.40
CA GLY A 335 10.00 -25.02 2.09
C GLY A 335 8.96 -25.10 0.96
N ALA A 336 7.67 -24.84 1.24
CA ALA A 336 6.64 -24.87 0.21
C ALA A 336 6.73 -23.65 -0.73
N ASN A 337 6.59 -23.89 -2.03
CA ASN A 337 6.66 -22.87 -3.08
C ASN A 337 5.30 -22.25 -3.41
N TRP A 338 4.17 -22.87 -3.02
CA TRP A 338 2.83 -22.38 -3.36
C TRP A 338 2.56 -20.91 -2.97
N PRO A 339 3.03 -20.35 -1.83
CA PRO A 339 2.82 -18.94 -1.51
C PRO A 339 3.63 -18.02 -2.44
N ALA A 340 4.75 -18.51 -2.96
CA ALA A 340 5.57 -17.77 -3.90
C ALA A 340 4.96 -17.75 -5.31
N VAL A 341 4.35 -18.87 -5.72
CA VAL A 341 3.89 -19.12 -7.09
C VAL A 341 2.43 -18.75 -7.31
N LEU A 342 1.51 -19.14 -6.43
CA LEU A 342 0.07 -18.93 -6.62
C LEU A 342 -0.32 -17.43 -6.61
N PRO A 343 -1.49 -17.06 -7.16
CA PRO A 343 -2.04 -15.71 -7.07
C PRO A 343 -2.31 -15.29 -5.63
N SER A 344 -2.27 -13.98 -5.34
CA SER A 344 -2.48 -13.44 -3.99
C SER A 344 -3.81 -13.89 -3.36
N ASP A 345 -4.88 -14.01 -4.15
CA ASP A 345 -6.19 -14.48 -3.68
C ASP A 345 -6.13 -15.91 -3.14
N ALA A 346 -5.43 -16.80 -3.85
CA ALA A 346 -5.23 -18.18 -3.42
C ALA A 346 -4.34 -18.27 -2.18
N VAL A 347 -3.32 -17.41 -2.09
CA VAL A 347 -2.47 -17.35 -0.90
C VAL A 347 -3.24 -16.85 0.32
N LEU A 348 -4.06 -15.81 0.13
CA LEU A 348 -4.91 -15.26 1.18
C LEU A 348 -5.97 -16.28 1.62
N ALA A 349 -6.55 -17.06 0.69
CA ALA A 349 -7.46 -18.16 1.01
C ALA A 349 -6.77 -19.24 1.85
N GLY A 350 -5.54 -19.62 1.49
CA GLY A 350 -4.75 -20.56 2.29
C GLY A 350 -4.51 -20.08 3.72
N ARG A 351 -4.17 -18.79 3.89
CA ARG A 351 -4.02 -18.16 5.22
C ARG A 351 -5.32 -18.19 6.01
N VAL A 352 -6.46 -17.90 5.39
CA VAL A 352 -7.78 -17.94 6.03
C VAL A 352 -8.12 -19.35 6.51
N ILE A 353 -7.96 -20.36 5.63
CA ILE A 353 -8.22 -21.77 5.96
C ILE A 353 -7.37 -22.21 7.15
N MET A 354 -6.05 -21.97 7.08
CA MET A 354 -5.14 -22.38 8.15
C MET A 354 -5.39 -21.64 9.46
N LYS A 355 -5.74 -20.34 9.40
CA LYS A 355 -6.07 -19.54 10.58
C LYS A 355 -7.30 -20.13 11.31
N LEU A 356 -8.37 -20.41 10.58
CA LEU A 356 -9.60 -20.95 11.16
C LEU A 356 -9.42 -22.38 11.71
N ILE A 357 -8.65 -23.22 11.04
CA ILE A 357 -8.30 -24.57 11.53
C ILE A 357 -7.51 -24.48 12.83
N ASN A 358 -6.46 -23.63 12.87
CA ASN A 358 -5.61 -23.49 14.06
C ASN A 358 -6.35 -22.89 15.26
N GLN A 359 -7.39 -22.10 15.03
CA GLN A 359 -8.27 -21.56 16.07
C GLN A 359 -9.35 -22.56 16.52
N GLY A 360 -9.45 -23.73 15.88
CA GLY A 360 -10.50 -24.71 16.13
C GLY A 360 -11.89 -24.24 15.68
N GLU A 361 -11.98 -23.17 14.89
CA GLU A 361 -13.25 -22.59 14.43
C GLU A 361 -13.87 -23.37 13.26
N THR A 362 -13.05 -24.08 12.48
CA THR A 362 -13.46 -24.88 11.32
C THR A 362 -12.86 -26.28 11.42
N ALA A 363 -13.67 -27.30 11.12
CA ALA A 363 -13.22 -28.69 11.07
C ALA A 363 -12.33 -28.94 9.83
N MET A 364 -11.54 -30.03 9.87
CA MET A 364 -10.64 -30.42 8.78
C MET A 364 -11.34 -30.78 7.46
N ASP A 365 -12.67 -30.82 7.44
CA ASP A 365 -13.51 -31.03 6.25
C ASP A 365 -14.01 -29.71 5.60
N LEU A 366 -13.71 -28.56 6.22
CA LEU A 366 -14.12 -27.21 5.80
C LEU A 366 -15.64 -27.00 5.71
N SER A 367 -16.46 -27.88 6.27
CA SER A 367 -17.92 -27.90 6.10
C SER A 367 -18.63 -26.58 6.47
N ASN A 368 -18.12 -25.84 7.45
CA ASN A 368 -18.70 -24.57 7.95
C ASN A 368 -17.89 -23.32 7.56
N LEU A 369 -16.97 -23.41 6.59
CA LEU A 369 -16.03 -22.32 6.27
C LEU A 369 -16.74 -21.02 5.85
N HIS A 370 -17.76 -21.13 4.98
CA HIS A 370 -18.52 -19.99 4.48
C HIS A 370 -19.21 -19.20 5.62
N ASP A 371 -19.85 -19.91 6.56
CA ASP A 371 -20.64 -19.33 7.65
C ASP A 371 -19.78 -18.55 8.65
N LYS A 372 -18.49 -18.89 8.76
CA LYS A 372 -17.56 -18.26 9.73
C LYS A 372 -17.06 -16.88 9.31
N LEU A 373 -17.03 -16.62 8.00
CA LEU A 373 -16.64 -15.31 7.48
C LEU A 373 -17.81 -14.37 7.37
N ASP A 374 -19.00 -14.89 7.06
CA ASP A 374 -20.22 -14.10 6.83
C ASP A 374 -19.97 -12.94 5.83
N LEU A 375 -19.19 -13.22 4.77
CA LEU A 375 -18.88 -12.26 3.70
C LEU A 375 -19.68 -12.56 2.43
N SER A 376 -19.93 -11.51 1.65
CA SER A 376 -20.64 -11.62 0.36
C SER A 376 -19.83 -12.44 -0.65
N HIS A 377 -20.48 -13.18 -1.54
CA HIS A 377 -19.84 -13.80 -2.69
C HIS A 377 -20.68 -13.60 -3.95
N SER A 378 -20.05 -13.70 -5.11
CA SER A 378 -20.70 -13.46 -6.40
C SER A 378 -20.48 -14.60 -7.41
N TYR A 379 -20.14 -15.80 -6.93
CA TYR A 379 -19.85 -16.98 -7.77
C TYR A 379 -20.86 -17.19 -8.90
N SER A 380 -22.17 -17.11 -8.62
CA SER A 380 -23.22 -17.33 -9.62
C SER A 380 -23.15 -16.34 -10.79
N LYS A 381 -22.73 -15.09 -10.53
CA LYS A 381 -22.63 -13.99 -11.50
C LYS A 381 -21.28 -13.94 -12.24
N MET A 382 -20.29 -14.73 -11.80
CA MET A 382 -18.95 -14.73 -12.40
C MET A 382 -18.94 -15.31 -13.81
N SER A 383 -18.00 -14.84 -14.64
CA SER A 383 -17.80 -15.38 -15.99
C SER A 383 -17.43 -16.87 -15.94
N PRO A 384 -17.80 -17.66 -16.98
CA PRO A 384 -17.48 -19.08 -17.04
C PRO A 384 -15.97 -19.37 -16.91
N GLU A 385 -15.13 -18.48 -17.44
CA GLU A 385 -13.67 -18.56 -17.34
C GLU A 385 -13.19 -18.36 -15.89
N SER A 386 -13.77 -17.38 -15.18
CA SER A 386 -13.47 -17.15 -13.76
C SER A 386 -13.89 -18.35 -12.91
N LYS A 387 -15.07 -18.93 -13.18
CA LYS A 387 -15.56 -20.12 -12.46
C LYS A 387 -14.59 -21.30 -12.60
N LEU A 388 -14.10 -21.56 -13.82
CA LEU A 388 -13.11 -22.62 -14.06
C LEU A 388 -11.79 -22.34 -13.34
N GLU A 389 -11.30 -21.10 -13.38
CA GLU A 389 -10.08 -20.71 -12.67
C GLU A 389 -10.21 -20.93 -11.15
N LEU A 390 -11.34 -20.54 -10.56
CA LEU A 390 -11.61 -20.76 -9.13
C LEU A 390 -11.62 -22.25 -8.76
N HIS A 391 -12.20 -23.11 -9.60
CA HIS A 391 -12.17 -24.55 -9.38
C HIS A 391 -10.73 -25.09 -9.37
N LEU A 392 -9.92 -24.71 -10.37
CA LEU A 392 -8.54 -25.16 -10.48
C LEU A 392 -7.68 -24.67 -9.32
N LEU A 393 -7.80 -23.38 -8.96
CA LEU A 393 -7.09 -22.81 -7.83
C LEU A 393 -7.48 -23.49 -6.52
N SER A 394 -8.77 -23.76 -6.31
CA SER A 394 -9.26 -24.43 -5.09
C SER A 394 -8.69 -25.83 -4.95
N ILE A 395 -8.72 -26.63 -6.03
CA ILE A 395 -8.19 -27.99 -6.02
C ILE A 395 -6.68 -27.97 -5.76
N VAL A 396 -5.92 -27.15 -6.50
CA VAL A 396 -4.46 -27.05 -6.31
C VAL A 396 -4.11 -26.56 -4.89
N LEU A 397 -4.82 -25.55 -4.38
CA LEU A 397 -4.57 -24.98 -3.06
C LEU A 397 -4.80 -26.01 -1.94
N ILE A 398 -5.95 -26.69 -1.93
CA ILE A 398 -6.27 -27.68 -0.89
C ILE A 398 -5.23 -28.82 -0.91
N TRP A 399 -4.84 -29.29 -2.09
CA TRP A 399 -3.78 -30.30 -2.21
C TRP A 399 -2.42 -29.79 -1.70
N CYS A 400 -2.08 -28.53 -1.98
CA CYS A 400 -0.86 -27.93 -1.45
C CYS A 400 -0.91 -27.81 0.08
N LEU A 401 -2.03 -27.38 0.66
CA LEU A 401 -2.21 -27.29 2.11
C LEU A 401 -2.15 -28.68 2.76
N ASN A 402 -2.85 -29.66 2.19
CA ASN A 402 -2.83 -31.04 2.66
C ASN A 402 -1.40 -31.59 2.69
N LYS A 403 -0.65 -31.45 1.59
CA LYS A 403 0.71 -32.00 1.47
C LYS A 403 1.75 -31.25 2.31
N SER A 404 1.65 -29.93 2.45
CA SER A 404 2.72 -29.11 3.06
C SER A 404 2.52 -28.77 4.54
N CYS A 405 1.29 -28.51 4.98
CA CYS A 405 1.05 -27.95 6.31
C CYS A 405 -0.02 -28.65 7.14
N CYS A 406 -0.97 -29.38 6.52
CA CYS A 406 -2.07 -30.01 7.24
C CYS A 406 -2.47 -31.36 6.60
N PRO A 407 -1.74 -32.46 6.85
CA PRO A 407 -2.01 -33.78 6.25
C PRO A 407 -3.40 -34.34 6.53
N ASP A 408 -4.03 -33.94 7.64
CA ASP A 408 -5.38 -34.35 8.03
C ASP A 408 -6.49 -33.56 7.31
N LEU A 409 -6.14 -32.54 6.50
CA LEU A 409 -7.10 -31.76 5.73
C LEU A 409 -7.79 -32.65 4.69
N SER A 410 -9.11 -32.79 4.79
CA SER A 410 -9.87 -33.61 3.84
C SER A 410 -9.85 -32.98 2.45
N VAL A 411 -9.50 -33.76 1.43
CA VAL A 411 -9.51 -33.33 0.03
C VAL A 411 -10.67 -33.99 -0.70
N CYS A 412 -11.85 -33.38 -0.60
CA CYS A 412 -13.10 -33.87 -1.16
C CYS A 412 -13.89 -32.76 -1.88
N GLU A 413 -14.95 -33.12 -2.60
CA GLU A 413 -15.82 -32.16 -3.31
C GLU A 413 -16.41 -31.07 -2.41
N ALA A 414 -16.69 -31.37 -1.14
CA ALA A 414 -17.18 -30.39 -0.17
C ALA A 414 -16.10 -29.34 0.15
N SER A 415 -14.90 -29.77 0.51
CA SER A 415 -13.76 -28.90 0.80
C SER A 415 -13.41 -27.99 -0.40
N VAL A 416 -13.48 -28.54 -1.62
CA VAL A 416 -13.26 -27.80 -2.88
C VAL A 416 -14.35 -26.75 -3.07
N SER A 417 -15.62 -27.12 -2.92
CA SER A 417 -16.75 -26.20 -3.07
C SER A 417 -16.67 -25.03 -2.08
N GLN A 418 -16.35 -25.32 -0.81
CA GLN A 418 -16.17 -24.30 0.23
C GLN A 418 -15.00 -23.37 -0.08
N THR A 419 -13.90 -23.90 -0.62
CA THR A 419 -12.75 -23.09 -1.04
C THR A 419 -13.06 -22.22 -2.26
N ILE A 420 -13.89 -22.69 -3.19
CA ILE A 420 -14.38 -21.88 -4.34
C ILE A 420 -15.19 -20.68 -3.83
N ILE A 421 -16.10 -20.91 -2.86
CA ILE A 421 -16.87 -19.83 -2.23
C ILE A 421 -15.95 -18.86 -1.50
N LEU A 422 -14.97 -19.35 -0.73
CA LEU A 422 -13.98 -18.50 -0.07
C LEU A 422 -13.20 -17.62 -1.06
N LEU A 423 -12.72 -18.18 -2.17
CA LEU A 423 -12.03 -17.39 -3.19
C LEU A 423 -12.96 -16.35 -3.83
N SER A 424 -14.24 -16.70 -4.04
CA SER A 424 -15.25 -15.76 -4.50
C SER A 424 -15.49 -14.63 -3.49
N GLN A 425 -15.53 -14.94 -2.19
CA GLN A 425 -15.61 -13.94 -1.11
C GLN A 425 -14.37 -13.04 -1.10
N ILE A 426 -13.17 -13.59 -1.20
CA ILE A 426 -11.92 -12.82 -1.23
C ILE A 426 -11.91 -11.87 -2.43
N LYS A 427 -12.33 -12.32 -3.62
CA LYS A 427 -12.34 -11.51 -4.83
C LYS A 427 -13.20 -10.24 -4.69
N VAL A 428 -14.35 -10.32 -4.01
CA VAL A 428 -15.28 -9.17 -3.89
C VAL A 428 -15.17 -8.40 -2.57
N ASN A 429 -14.45 -8.90 -1.56
CA ASN A 429 -14.34 -8.24 -0.24
C ASN A 429 -12.92 -7.84 0.16
N SER A 430 -11.88 -8.43 -0.45
CA SER A 430 -10.51 -8.09 -0.07
C SER A 430 -10.11 -6.69 -0.56
N MET A 431 -9.32 -6.00 0.25
CA MET A 431 -8.88 -4.64 0.01
C MET A 431 -7.39 -4.61 -0.32
N ALA A 432 -7.01 -3.84 -1.33
CA ALA A 432 -5.62 -3.55 -1.61
C ALA A 432 -5.08 -2.58 -0.55
N ILE A 433 -4.00 -2.96 0.14
CA ILE A 433 -3.28 -2.07 1.05
C ILE A 433 -2.35 -1.21 0.21
N VAL A 434 -2.51 0.10 0.32
CA VAL A 434 -1.77 1.09 -0.46
C VAL A 434 -0.94 1.95 0.49
N ARG A 435 0.31 2.20 0.09
CA ARG A 435 1.24 3.09 0.78
C ARG A 435 1.56 4.29 -0.11
N MET A 436 1.72 5.44 0.51
CA MET A 436 2.16 6.66 -0.17
C MET A 436 3.70 6.64 -0.22
N LYS A 437 4.25 6.78 -1.42
CA LYS A 437 5.69 6.95 -1.66
C LYS A 437 5.93 8.31 -2.29
N SER A 438 6.93 9.05 -1.80
CA SER A 438 7.39 10.28 -2.45
C SER A 438 8.40 9.96 -3.57
N SER A 439 8.37 10.71 -4.67
CA SER A 439 9.48 10.69 -5.64
C SER A 439 10.75 11.25 -4.98
N GLY A 440 11.80 10.43 -4.91
CA GLY A 440 13.10 10.76 -4.29
C GLY A 440 13.52 9.82 -3.16
N ASP A 441 14.80 9.41 -3.14
CA ASP A 441 15.38 8.55 -2.10
C ASP A 441 15.48 9.32 -0.78
N SER A 442 14.48 9.15 0.09
CA SER A 442 14.38 9.73 1.43
C SER A 442 14.40 11.26 1.46
N PHE A 443 13.53 11.87 2.26
CA PHE A 443 13.56 13.30 2.51
C PHE A 443 14.84 13.67 3.29
N LYS A 444 15.97 13.86 2.60
CA LYS A 444 17.00 14.73 3.13
C LYS A 444 16.39 16.13 3.08
N CYS A 445 16.26 16.79 4.22
CA CYS A 445 15.82 18.19 4.28
C CYS A 445 16.81 19.02 3.46
N ILE A 446 16.52 19.27 2.17
CA ILE A 446 17.32 20.14 1.33
C ILE A 446 16.94 21.58 1.74
N PRO A 447 17.89 22.41 2.17
CA PRO A 447 17.61 23.80 2.55
C PRO A 447 17.00 24.59 1.38
N ALA A 448 16.10 25.53 1.70
CA ALA A 448 15.59 26.52 0.74
C ALA A 448 16.72 27.12 -0.13
N GLY A 449 16.51 27.13 -1.45
CA GLY A 449 17.49 27.66 -2.43
C GLY A 449 18.60 26.70 -2.88
N ASN A 450 18.63 25.45 -2.37
CA ASN A 450 19.66 24.46 -2.72
C ASN A 450 19.12 23.23 -3.49
N VAL A 451 17.87 23.26 -3.96
CA VAL A 451 17.35 22.16 -4.78
C VAL A 451 18.05 22.19 -6.14
N SER A 452 18.91 21.21 -6.40
CA SER A 452 19.48 21.04 -7.73
C SER A 452 18.34 20.78 -8.70
N ALA A 453 18.17 21.61 -9.73
CA ALA A 453 17.17 21.44 -10.80
C ALA A 453 17.29 20.11 -11.59
N LYS A 454 18.18 19.20 -11.16
CA LYS A 454 18.34 17.85 -11.68
C LYS A 454 17.42 16.82 -11.02
N GLU A 455 16.85 17.11 -9.85
CA GLU A 455 15.91 16.20 -9.18
C GLU A 455 14.47 16.44 -9.66
N PRO A 456 13.63 15.40 -9.75
CA PRO A 456 12.23 15.57 -10.16
C PRO A 456 11.43 16.38 -9.13
N ILE A 457 10.29 16.93 -9.55
CA ILE A 457 9.35 17.57 -8.62
C ILE A 457 8.87 16.48 -7.67
N GLN A 458 8.76 16.83 -6.39
CA GLN A 458 8.18 15.94 -5.43
C GLN A 458 6.73 15.62 -5.79
N SER A 459 6.46 14.34 -5.99
CA SER A 459 5.14 13.80 -6.27
C SER A 459 4.81 12.69 -5.29
N LEU A 460 3.52 12.41 -5.18
CA LEU A 460 2.98 11.34 -4.37
C LEU A 460 2.54 10.19 -5.27
N GLU A 461 3.14 9.02 -5.08
CA GLU A 461 2.72 7.79 -5.73
C GLU A 461 2.02 6.87 -4.74
N GLN A 462 0.94 6.23 -5.19
CA GLN A 462 0.24 5.18 -4.48
C GLN A 462 0.79 3.82 -4.90
N ILE A 463 1.45 3.12 -3.98
CA ILE A 463 2.00 1.79 -4.24
C ILE A 463 1.15 0.74 -3.53
N ARG A 464 0.62 -0.21 -4.30
CA ARG A 464 -0.05 -1.39 -3.74
C ARG A 464 0.98 -2.31 -3.10
N VAL A 465 1.04 -2.31 -1.77
CA VAL A 465 1.99 -3.11 -0.99
C VAL A 465 1.45 -4.47 -0.59
N GLY A 466 0.13 -4.63 -0.52
CA GLY A 466 -0.48 -5.88 -0.10
C GLY A 466 -1.96 -5.97 -0.42
N GLN A 467 -2.57 -7.03 0.07
CA GLN A 467 -4.00 -7.32 -0.02
C GLN A 467 -4.44 -7.98 1.27
N ALA A 468 -5.56 -7.55 1.81
CA ALA A 468 -6.06 -8.04 3.10
C ALA A 468 -7.58 -8.16 3.13
N LEU A 469 -8.06 -8.97 4.06
CA LEU A 469 -9.48 -9.15 4.36
C LEU A 469 -9.81 -8.46 5.69
N TYR A 470 -10.76 -7.52 5.68
CA TYR A 470 -11.23 -6.81 6.87
C TYR A 470 -12.72 -7.11 7.02
N LYS A 471 -13.11 -7.90 8.02
CA LYS A 471 -14.48 -8.41 8.14
C LYS A 471 -15.49 -7.28 8.30
N ILE A 472 -15.19 -6.31 9.18
CA ILE A 472 -16.10 -5.17 9.41
C ILE A 472 -15.95 -4.15 8.28
N GLY A 473 -14.72 -3.90 7.82
CA GLY A 473 -14.44 -3.01 6.70
C GLY A 473 -15.20 -3.39 5.41
N SER A 474 -15.43 -4.68 5.16
CA SER A 474 -16.20 -5.17 4.01
C SER A 474 -17.72 -4.93 4.10
N LEU A 475 -18.25 -4.48 5.25
CA LEU A 475 -19.67 -4.14 5.41
C LEU A 475 -20.01 -2.72 4.93
N PHE A 476 -19.02 -1.88 4.66
CA PHE A 476 -19.24 -0.51 4.20
C PHE A 476 -19.48 -0.49 2.69
N ASN A 477 -20.67 -0.07 2.29
CA ASN A 477 -21.07 -0.09 0.90
C ASN A 477 -20.38 0.97 0.04
N HIS A 478 -20.43 0.74 -1.27
CA HIS A 478 -19.88 1.67 -2.24
C HIS A 478 -20.74 2.93 -2.47
N SER A 479 -20.08 4.08 -2.61
CA SER A 479 -20.58 5.28 -3.29
C SER A 479 -19.52 5.91 -4.19
N CYS A 480 -19.93 6.39 -5.38
CA CYS A 480 -19.06 7.19 -6.25
C CYS A 480 -18.89 8.64 -5.75
N LYS A 481 -19.64 9.04 -4.72
CA LYS A 481 -19.42 10.25 -3.91
C LYS A 481 -19.44 9.83 -2.44
N PRO A 482 -18.33 9.29 -1.93
CA PRO A 482 -18.28 8.72 -0.59
C PRO A 482 -18.31 9.81 0.48
N ASN A 483 -18.89 9.48 1.64
CA ASN A 483 -18.84 10.30 2.85
C ASN A 483 -17.77 9.80 3.84
N ILE A 484 -17.06 8.73 3.48
CA ILE A 484 -15.95 8.16 4.24
C ILE A 484 -14.71 8.06 3.36
N HIS A 485 -13.57 8.36 3.95
CA HIS A 485 -12.26 8.07 3.43
C HIS A 485 -11.60 6.93 4.21
N LEU A 486 -10.99 6.02 3.49
CA LEU A 486 -10.24 4.90 4.02
C LEU A 486 -8.75 5.09 3.72
N TYR A 487 -7.91 4.79 4.71
CA TYR A 487 -6.46 4.72 4.56
C TYR A 487 -5.87 3.65 5.49
N PHE A 488 -4.57 3.38 5.34
CA PHE A 488 -3.89 2.33 6.08
C PHE A 488 -2.75 2.89 6.93
N LEU A 489 -2.69 2.47 8.20
CA LEU A 489 -1.53 2.65 9.06
C LEU A 489 -0.84 1.31 9.23
N SER A 490 0.37 1.18 8.72
CA SER A 490 1.02 -0.12 8.58
C SER A 490 0.10 -1.06 7.79
N ARG A 491 -0.45 -2.10 8.43
CA ARG A 491 -1.42 -3.04 7.88
C ARG A 491 -2.84 -2.84 8.40
N GLY A 492 -3.05 -1.92 9.34
CA GLY A 492 -4.35 -1.63 9.93
C GLY A 492 -5.16 -0.67 9.05
N LEU A 493 -6.46 -0.94 8.94
CA LEU A 493 -7.42 -0.11 8.23
C LEU A 493 -7.95 0.98 9.15
N VAL A 494 -8.02 2.21 8.64
CA VAL A 494 -8.60 3.37 9.35
C VAL A 494 -9.62 4.04 8.43
N MET A 495 -10.82 4.28 8.97
CA MET A 495 -11.89 4.98 8.26
C MET A 495 -12.25 6.27 8.96
N ARG A 496 -12.42 7.34 8.18
CA ARG A 496 -12.81 8.68 8.65
C ARG A 496 -13.92 9.28 7.83
N THR A 497 -14.80 10.06 8.44
CA THR A 497 -15.79 10.84 7.70
C THR A 497 -15.14 12.01 6.94
N THR A 498 -15.57 12.27 5.71
CA THR A 498 -15.13 13.42 4.90
C THR A 498 -16.09 14.60 5.00
N GLU A 499 -17.26 14.40 5.57
CA GLU A 499 -18.33 15.37 5.80
C GLU A 499 -19.10 15.04 7.09
N PHE A 500 -19.97 15.95 7.51
CA PHE A 500 -20.92 15.66 8.58
C PHE A 500 -21.91 14.59 8.12
N VAL A 501 -22.12 13.55 8.94
CA VAL A 501 -23.04 12.45 8.64
C VAL A 501 -24.14 12.39 9.70
N PRO A 502 -25.40 12.65 9.34
CA PRO A 502 -26.52 12.52 10.28
C PRO A 502 -26.74 11.08 10.74
N VAL A 503 -27.33 10.92 11.94
CA VAL A 503 -27.73 9.62 12.48
C VAL A 503 -28.57 8.82 11.49
N GLY A 504 -28.29 7.52 11.38
CA GLY A 504 -29.00 6.60 10.51
C GLY A 504 -28.70 6.74 9.00
N CYS A 505 -27.91 7.74 8.58
CA CYS A 505 -27.45 7.81 7.19
C CYS A 505 -26.43 6.71 6.89
N PRO A 506 -26.45 6.13 5.67
CA PRO A 506 -25.45 5.16 5.22
C PRO A 506 -24.03 5.72 5.26
N LEU A 507 -23.12 4.91 5.76
CA LEU A 507 -21.68 5.12 5.76
C LEU A 507 -21.10 4.41 4.54
N GLU A 508 -20.65 5.17 3.56
CA GLU A 508 -20.28 4.67 2.23
C GLU A 508 -18.89 5.14 1.80
N LEU A 509 -18.08 4.21 1.27
CA LEU A 509 -16.73 4.45 0.79
C LEU A 509 -16.62 4.21 -0.73
N SER A 510 -15.54 4.66 -1.37
CA SER A 510 -15.30 4.32 -2.79
C SER A 510 -14.51 3.02 -2.92
N TYR A 511 -14.96 2.10 -3.78
CA TYR A 511 -14.24 0.85 -4.10
C TYR A 511 -13.16 1.06 -5.18
N GLY A 512 -12.85 2.33 -5.50
CA GLY A 512 -11.96 2.71 -6.60
C GLY A 512 -12.56 3.81 -7.50
N PRO A 513 -13.76 3.61 -8.07
CA PRO A 513 -14.40 4.59 -8.95
C PRO A 513 -15.02 5.75 -8.15
N GLU A 514 -14.72 6.99 -8.56
CA GLU A 514 -15.23 8.20 -7.92
C GLU A 514 -15.56 9.26 -8.97
N VAL A 515 -16.59 10.07 -8.69
CA VAL A 515 -16.93 11.24 -9.48
C VAL A 515 -15.74 12.20 -9.51
N GLY A 516 -15.38 12.71 -10.70
CA GLY A 516 -14.18 13.53 -10.90
C GLY A 516 -12.94 12.73 -11.26
N LYS A 517 -12.89 11.45 -10.88
CA LYS A 517 -11.80 10.54 -11.23
C LYS A 517 -11.99 9.84 -12.55
N TRP A 518 -13.17 9.25 -12.74
CA TRP A 518 -13.62 8.53 -13.95
C TRP A 518 -14.98 9.07 -14.37
N ASP A 519 -15.36 8.88 -15.64
CA ASP A 519 -16.71 9.18 -16.12
C ASP A 519 -17.74 8.16 -15.63
N CYS A 520 -19.03 8.46 -15.79
CA CYS A 520 -20.09 7.61 -15.25
C CYS A 520 -20.14 6.20 -15.83
N LYS A 521 -19.81 6.05 -17.11
CA LYS A 521 -19.86 4.77 -17.81
C LYS A 521 -18.76 3.85 -17.28
N ASP A 522 -17.54 4.35 -17.18
CA ASP A 522 -16.40 3.58 -16.71
C ASP A 522 -16.57 3.20 -15.23
N ARG A 523 -17.16 4.07 -14.41
CA ARG A 523 -17.51 3.74 -13.02
C ARG A 523 -18.52 2.59 -12.94
N ILE A 524 -19.61 2.65 -13.70
CA ILE A 524 -20.66 1.61 -13.69
C ILE A 524 -20.10 0.29 -14.20
N ARG A 525 -19.40 0.31 -15.35
CA ARG A 525 -18.79 -0.88 -15.94
C ARG A 525 -17.83 -1.58 -14.97
N PHE A 526 -16.96 -0.83 -14.31
CA PHE A 526 -16.02 -1.40 -13.33
C PHE A 526 -16.74 -2.09 -12.15
N LEU A 527 -17.79 -1.47 -11.62
CA LEU A 527 -18.55 -2.05 -10.51
C LEU A 527 -19.36 -3.28 -10.93
N GLU A 528 -19.84 -3.30 -12.17
CA GLU A 528 -20.49 -4.47 -12.76
C GLU A 528 -19.49 -5.63 -12.97
N GLU A 529 -18.30 -5.34 -13.49
CA GLU A 529 -17.27 -6.34 -13.81
C GLU A 529 -16.59 -6.91 -12.56
N GLU A 530 -16.22 -6.06 -11.59
CA GLU A 530 -15.46 -6.47 -10.41
C GLU A 530 -16.34 -6.85 -9.21
N TYR A 531 -17.51 -6.20 -9.06
CA TYR A 531 -18.38 -6.34 -7.88
C TYR A 531 -19.81 -6.80 -8.19
N PHE A 532 -20.15 -6.98 -9.47
CA PHE A 532 -21.42 -7.58 -9.93
C PHE A 532 -22.69 -6.85 -9.46
N PHE A 533 -22.63 -5.50 -9.39
CA PHE A 533 -23.78 -4.65 -9.12
C PHE A 533 -23.73 -3.32 -9.88
N ASN A 534 -24.91 -2.73 -10.10
CA ASN A 534 -25.07 -1.45 -10.77
C ASN A 534 -25.23 -0.35 -9.71
N CYS A 535 -24.33 0.62 -9.71
CA CYS A 535 -24.33 1.68 -8.69
C CYS A 535 -25.45 2.69 -8.91
N ARG A 536 -26.28 2.89 -7.87
CA ARG A 536 -27.37 3.88 -7.83
C ARG A 536 -27.12 5.03 -6.86
N CYS A 537 -25.89 5.19 -6.38
CA CYS A 537 -25.53 6.28 -5.46
C CYS A 537 -25.80 7.66 -6.09
N ARG A 538 -25.76 8.72 -5.27
CA ARG A 538 -25.94 10.10 -5.73
C ARG A 538 -25.01 10.47 -6.89
N GLY A 539 -23.78 9.96 -6.90
CA GLY A 539 -22.81 10.18 -7.97
C GLY A 539 -23.17 9.52 -9.31
N CYS A 540 -24.03 8.50 -9.33
CA CYS A 540 -24.50 7.83 -10.54
C CYS A 540 -25.94 8.19 -10.91
N SER A 541 -26.77 8.57 -9.95
CA SER A 541 -28.18 8.95 -10.19
C SER A 541 -28.36 10.44 -10.52
N GLN A 542 -27.40 11.30 -10.18
CA GLN A 542 -27.45 12.73 -10.49
C GLN A 542 -26.40 13.11 -11.54
N MET A 543 -26.75 14.10 -12.37
CA MET A 543 -25.82 14.75 -13.30
C MET A 543 -24.69 15.45 -12.52
N ASN A 544 -23.45 15.26 -12.96
CA ASN A 544 -22.28 15.93 -12.37
C ASN A 544 -21.53 16.71 -13.45
N ILE A 545 -21.07 17.92 -13.11
CA ILE A 545 -20.22 18.72 -14.02
C ILE A 545 -18.99 17.92 -14.44
N SER A 546 -18.36 17.25 -13.49
CA SER A 546 -17.20 16.41 -13.72
C SER A 546 -17.46 15.34 -14.78
N ASP A 547 -18.61 14.66 -14.75
CA ASP A 547 -18.92 13.59 -15.71
C ASP A 547 -19.04 14.13 -17.14
N LEU A 548 -19.50 15.39 -17.28
CA LEU A 548 -19.61 16.06 -18.57
C LEU A 548 -18.25 16.51 -19.13
N VAL A 549 -17.34 16.97 -18.25
CA VAL A 549 -16.11 17.64 -18.70
C VAL A 549 -14.87 16.75 -18.63
N ILE A 550 -14.86 15.71 -17.81
CA ILE A 550 -13.68 14.88 -17.54
C ILE A 550 -13.07 14.29 -18.81
N ASN A 551 -13.92 13.78 -19.71
CA ASN A 551 -13.58 13.24 -21.02
C ASN A 551 -14.21 14.07 -22.16
N GLY A 552 -14.69 15.27 -21.85
CA GLY A 552 -15.42 16.12 -22.78
C GLY A 552 -14.52 16.81 -23.81
N TYR A 553 -15.07 17.06 -25.00
CA TYR A 553 -14.43 17.78 -26.09
C TYR A 553 -14.90 19.24 -26.12
N CYS A 554 -14.06 20.14 -26.63
CA CYS A 554 -14.46 21.53 -26.81
C CYS A 554 -15.39 21.68 -28.02
N CYS A 555 -16.18 22.74 -28.03
CA CYS A 555 -17.02 23.09 -29.16
C CYS A 555 -16.17 23.57 -30.36
N VAL A 556 -16.58 23.20 -31.59
CA VAL A 556 -15.96 23.70 -32.84
C VAL A 556 -16.04 25.22 -33.00
N ASN A 557 -17.01 25.87 -32.35
CA ASN A 557 -17.06 27.32 -32.24
C ASN A 557 -16.12 27.77 -31.10
N THR A 558 -15.02 28.43 -31.45
CA THR A 558 -13.98 28.91 -30.52
C THR A 558 -14.49 29.93 -29.49
N SER A 559 -15.58 30.63 -29.77
CA SER A 559 -16.23 31.53 -28.80
C SER A 559 -17.16 30.82 -27.82
N CYS A 560 -17.45 29.53 -28.04
CA CYS A 560 -18.37 28.74 -27.24
C CYS A 560 -17.61 27.88 -26.23
N THR A 561 -17.85 28.14 -24.95
CA THR A 561 -17.32 27.33 -23.83
C THR A 561 -18.13 26.05 -23.56
N GLY A 562 -18.87 25.57 -24.56
CA GLY A 562 -19.71 24.39 -24.43
C GLY A 562 -18.91 23.10 -24.58
N VAL A 563 -19.46 22.03 -24.01
CA VAL A 563 -18.87 20.68 -24.07
C VAL A 563 -19.58 19.81 -25.10
N VAL A 564 -18.83 18.94 -25.76
CA VAL A 564 -19.30 17.87 -26.63
C VAL A 564 -18.96 16.54 -25.99
N LEU A 565 -19.92 15.63 -25.95
CA LEU A 565 -19.77 14.29 -25.36
C LEU A 565 -19.67 13.22 -26.46
N ASP A 566 -18.93 12.15 -26.17
CA ASP A 566 -19.01 10.92 -26.94
C ASP A 566 -20.38 10.23 -26.74
N SER A 567 -20.69 9.28 -27.61
CA SER A 567 -21.98 8.59 -27.62
C SER A 567 -22.30 7.82 -26.34
N SER A 568 -21.30 7.25 -25.69
CA SER A 568 -21.49 6.41 -24.53
C SER A 568 -21.71 7.20 -23.24
N VAL A 569 -20.96 8.30 -23.05
CA VAL A 569 -21.20 9.23 -21.94
C VAL A 569 -22.52 9.97 -22.15
N ALA A 570 -22.84 10.40 -23.38
CA ALA A 570 -24.11 11.04 -23.70
C ALA A 570 -25.33 10.16 -23.36
N ALA A 571 -25.24 8.85 -23.60
CA ALA A 571 -26.30 7.90 -23.26
C ALA A 571 -26.50 7.79 -21.74
N CYS A 572 -25.41 7.61 -20.99
CA CYS A 572 -25.43 7.54 -19.52
C CYS A 572 -26.03 8.81 -18.89
N GLU A 573 -25.57 9.99 -19.32
CA GLU A 573 -26.09 11.27 -18.78
C GLU A 573 -27.54 11.53 -19.21
N SER A 574 -27.95 11.09 -20.40
CA SER A 574 -29.37 11.17 -20.84
C SER A 574 -30.28 10.36 -19.92
N GLU A 575 -29.84 9.18 -19.50
CA GLU A 575 -30.60 8.32 -18.60
C GLU A 575 -30.78 8.98 -17.23
N LYS A 576 -29.73 9.57 -16.66
CA LYS A 576 -29.80 10.34 -15.41
C LYS A 576 -30.81 11.47 -15.48
N LEU A 577 -30.80 12.23 -16.59
CA LEU A 577 -31.73 13.33 -16.81
C LEU A 577 -33.18 12.86 -16.91
N ASN A 578 -33.44 11.75 -17.59
CA ASN A 578 -34.79 11.19 -17.71
C ASN A 578 -35.33 10.73 -16.35
N HIS A 579 -34.52 10.09 -15.53
CA HIS A 579 -34.89 9.70 -14.16
C HIS A 579 -35.24 10.92 -13.30
N PHE A 580 -34.45 12.00 -13.40
CA PHE A 580 -34.74 13.25 -12.70
C PHE A 580 -36.10 13.85 -13.13
N LEU A 581 -36.36 13.92 -14.44
CA LEU A 581 -37.63 14.45 -14.96
C LEU A 581 -38.83 13.57 -14.58
N ALA A 582 -38.65 12.25 -14.45
CA ALA A 582 -39.68 11.34 -13.97
C ALA A 582 -39.98 11.53 -12.47
N ALA A 583 -38.94 11.67 -11.64
CA ALA A 583 -39.08 11.93 -10.20
C ALA A 583 -39.71 13.31 -9.91
N ALA A 584 -39.34 14.34 -10.66
CA ALA A 584 -39.92 15.68 -10.51
C ALA A 584 -41.44 15.72 -10.81
N LYS A 585 -41.96 14.77 -11.59
CA LYS A 585 -43.39 14.67 -11.92
C LYS A 585 -44.21 13.90 -10.85
N SER A 586 -43.56 13.22 -9.91
CA SER A 586 -44.22 12.38 -8.89
C SER A 586 -44.21 12.96 -7.48
N LEU A 587 -43.58 14.12 -7.25
CA LEU A 587 -43.49 14.75 -5.93
C LEU A 587 -44.61 15.78 -5.71
N ASP A 588 -45.53 15.42 -4.83
CA ASP A 588 -46.45 16.34 -4.14
C ASP A 588 -45.68 17.17 -3.09
N HIS A 589 -46.14 18.39 -2.82
CA HIS A 589 -45.42 19.56 -2.27
C HIS A 589 -44.78 19.49 -0.85
N HIS A 590 -44.46 18.33 -0.28
CA HIS A 590 -44.10 18.22 1.15
C HIS A 590 -42.68 17.77 1.53
N CYS A 591 -41.72 17.70 0.61
CA CYS A 591 -40.31 17.42 0.96
C CYS A 591 -39.38 18.62 0.69
N LEU A 592 -39.64 19.73 1.38
CA LEU A 592 -38.74 20.88 1.49
C LEU A 592 -37.93 20.76 2.79
N VAL A 593 -36.96 19.84 2.81
CA VAL A 593 -35.84 19.91 3.76
C VAL A 593 -34.57 19.62 2.96
N SER A 594 -34.00 20.69 2.40
CA SER A 594 -32.57 20.86 2.05
C SER A 594 -32.41 21.75 0.81
N GLU A 595 -32.72 23.05 0.94
CA GLU A 595 -32.45 24.09 -0.06
C GLU A 595 -30.95 24.27 -0.38
N LYS A 596 -30.02 23.66 0.37
CA LYS A 596 -28.56 23.78 0.12
C LYS A 596 -27.99 22.73 -0.86
N VAL A 597 -28.76 21.71 -1.25
CA VAL A 597 -28.25 20.56 -2.03
C VAL A 597 -28.39 20.74 -3.56
N TYR A 598 -29.11 21.78 -4.01
CA TYR A 598 -29.49 21.99 -5.41
C TYR A 598 -28.63 23.01 -6.18
N ALA A 599 -27.60 23.61 -5.58
CA ALA A 599 -26.75 24.60 -6.25
C ALA A 599 -26.05 24.05 -7.51
N GLY A 600 -25.53 22.81 -7.45
CA GLY A 600 -24.83 22.19 -8.59
C GLY A 600 -25.76 21.81 -9.75
N VAL A 601 -26.99 21.39 -9.45
CA VAL A 601 -28.02 21.12 -10.48
C VAL A 601 -28.46 22.43 -11.10
N SER A 602 -28.64 23.50 -10.31
CA SER A 602 -29.00 24.81 -10.85
C SER A 602 -27.90 25.39 -11.76
N GLU A 603 -26.62 25.11 -11.55
CA GLU A 603 -25.50 25.60 -12.38
C GLU A 603 -25.33 24.80 -13.69
N VAL A 604 -25.47 23.46 -13.63
CA VAL A 604 -25.49 22.57 -14.80
C VAL A 604 -26.75 22.77 -15.62
N ALA A 605 -27.90 22.85 -14.93
CA ALA A 605 -29.18 23.10 -15.54
C ALA A 605 -29.21 24.52 -16.11
N SER A 606 -28.79 25.58 -15.41
CA SER A 606 -28.73 26.93 -16.03
C SER A 606 -27.78 27.01 -17.23
N SER A 607 -26.74 26.17 -17.30
CA SER A 607 -25.89 26.06 -18.50
C SER A 607 -26.55 25.29 -19.66
N LEU A 608 -27.43 24.32 -19.36
CA LEU A 608 -28.20 23.52 -20.33
C LEU A 608 -29.58 24.15 -20.68
N LEU A 609 -30.11 25.04 -19.83
CA LEU A 609 -31.48 25.57 -19.83
C LEU A 609 -31.61 26.96 -20.47
N ILE A 610 -30.56 27.51 -21.12
CA ILE A 610 -30.69 28.72 -21.96
C ILE A 610 -31.41 28.41 -23.29
N LYS A 611 -32.31 27.42 -23.32
CA LYS A 611 -33.23 27.19 -24.44
C LYS A 611 -34.67 27.22 -23.93
N PRO A 612 -35.48 28.20 -24.36
CA PRO A 612 -36.91 28.15 -24.10
C PRO A 612 -37.52 27.03 -24.95
N SER A 613 -38.24 26.12 -24.28
CA SER A 613 -39.20 25.18 -24.87
C SER A 613 -38.67 24.24 -25.97
N GLY A 614 -37.99 23.16 -25.57
CA GLY A 614 -37.74 21.96 -26.37
C GLY A 614 -37.17 20.87 -25.47
N SER A 615 -37.56 19.61 -25.65
CA SER A 615 -37.13 18.49 -24.80
C SER A 615 -35.61 18.47 -24.63
N LEU A 616 -35.13 18.52 -23.38
CA LEU A 616 -33.71 18.42 -23.04
C LEU A 616 -33.19 17.04 -23.47
N HIS A 617 -32.59 16.96 -24.65
CA HIS A 617 -31.94 15.74 -25.14
C HIS A 617 -30.44 15.99 -25.25
N ILE A 618 -29.68 15.31 -24.39
CA ILE A 618 -28.23 15.18 -24.54
C ILE A 618 -28.01 14.33 -25.79
N LYS A 619 -27.30 14.89 -26.78
CA LYS A 619 -27.00 14.21 -28.04
C LYS A 619 -25.49 14.13 -28.21
N ALA A 620 -25.02 12.94 -28.57
CA ALA A 620 -23.64 12.71 -28.98
C ALA A 620 -23.23 13.66 -30.11
N ASP A 621 -21.95 14.01 -30.17
CA ASP A 621 -21.36 14.82 -31.25
C ASP A 621 -21.99 16.22 -31.42
N LYS A 622 -22.76 16.68 -30.44
CA LYS A 622 -23.34 18.03 -30.43
C LYS A 622 -22.94 18.77 -29.17
N CYS A 623 -22.56 20.02 -29.35
CA CYS A 623 -22.26 20.92 -28.26
C CYS A 623 -23.52 21.12 -27.40
N LEU A 624 -23.42 20.84 -26.10
CA LEU A 624 -24.54 20.97 -25.17
C LEU A 624 -25.00 22.42 -24.97
N LYS A 625 -24.15 23.40 -25.30
CA LYS A 625 -24.45 24.85 -25.18
C LYS A 625 -25.08 25.42 -26.46
N CYS A 626 -24.36 25.38 -27.59
CA CYS A 626 -24.81 26.02 -28.83
C CYS A 626 -25.45 25.06 -29.84
N GLY A 627 -25.35 23.74 -29.64
CA GLY A 627 -25.91 22.72 -30.54
C GLY A 627 -25.09 22.44 -31.81
N SER A 628 -23.93 23.08 -31.99
CA SER A 628 -23.02 22.84 -33.12
C SER A 628 -22.55 21.38 -33.13
N ARG A 629 -22.49 20.78 -34.32
CA ARG A 629 -21.99 19.41 -34.51
C ARG A 629 -20.45 19.42 -34.50
N CYS A 630 -19.86 18.44 -33.84
CA CYS A 630 -18.42 18.24 -33.75
C CYS A 630 -18.12 16.76 -34.02
N GLU A 631 -17.14 16.48 -34.88
CA GLU A 631 -16.69 15.11 -35.16
C GLU A 631 -15.71 14.68 -34.08
N VAL A 632 -16.25 14.07 -33.02
CA VAL A 632 -15.47 13.63 -31.85
C VAL A 632 -14.41 12.60 -32.24
N GLU A 633 -14.70 11.72 -33.20
CA GLU A 633 -13.78 10.66 -33.65
C GLU A 633 -12.47 11.21 -34.25
N ASN A 634 -12.56 12.25 -35.08
CA ASN A 634 -11.38 12.93 -35.63
C ASN A 634 -10.56 13.62 -34.54
N SER A 635 -11.25 14.26 -33.59
CA SER A 635 -10.61 14.90 -32.43
C SER A 635 -9.88 13.86 -31.56
N HIS A 636 -10.46 12.69 -31.38
CA HIS A 636 -9.91 11.58 -30.59
C HIS A 636 -8.58 11.06 -31.16
N VAL A 637 -8.45 10.95 -32.49
CA VAL A 637 -7.21 10.52 -33.15
C VAL A 637 -6.06 11.48 -32.85
N GLU A 638 -6.30 12.79 -32.94
CA GLU A 638 -5.26 13.80 -32.66
C GLU A 638 -4.89 13.86 -31.18
N VAL A 639 -5.87 13.74 -30.28
CA VAL A 639 -5.64 13.63 -28.83
C VAL A 639 -4.77 12.41 -28.51
N ASN A 640 -5.07 11.24 -29.08
CA ASN A 640 -4.27 10.04 -28.88
C ASN A 640 -2.83 10.18 -29.39
N LYS A 641 -2.63 10.85 -30.53
CA LYS A 641 -1.28 11.16 -31.03
C LYS A 641 -0.52 12.03 -30.03
N ALA A 642 -1.13 13.12 -29.55
CA ALA A 642 -0.52 14.02 -28.56
C ALA A 642 -0.13 13.28 -27.27
N TRP A 643 -1.00 12.39 -26.78
CA TRP A 643 -0.74 11.56 -25.61
C TRP A 643 0.39 10.54 -25.81
N ASN A 644 0.43 9.89 -26.97
CA ASN A 644 1.53 8.99 -27.32
C ASN A 644 2.86 9.73 -27.34
N HIS A 645 2.88 10.97 -27.80
CA HIS A 645 4.07 11.83 -27.72
C HIS A 645 4.43 12.16 -26.27
N LEU A 646 3.48 12.60 -25.43
CA LEU A 646 3.77 12.93 -24.03
C LEU A 646 4.33 11.75 -23.24
N ARG A 647 3.80 10.53 -23.44
CA ARG A 647 4.34 9.32 -22.79
C ARG A 647 5.79 9.04 -23.17
N ARG A 648 6.14 9.19 -24.45
CA ARG A 648 7.54 9.02 -24.90
C ARG A 648 8.47 10.07 -24.29
N VAL A 649 8.00 11.30 -24.13
CA VAL A 649 8.78 12.37 -23.51
C VAL A 649 8.98 12.12 -22.01
N GLU A 650 7.97 11.60 -21.33
CA GLU A 650 8.05 11.19 -19.92
C GLU A 650 9.14 10.14 -19.67
N GLU A 651 9.25 9.13 -20.54
CA GLU A 651 10.35 8.14 -20.49
C GLU A 651 11.73 8.81 -20.62
N LEU A 652 11.86 9.85 -21.45
CA LEU A 652 13.11 10.60 -21.60
C LEU A 652 13.44 11.42 -20.35
N MET A 653 12.43 12.06 -19.73
CA MET A 653 12.60 12.80 -18.47
C MET A 653 13.05 11.89 -17.35
N ASN A 654 12.43 10.72 -17.21
CA ASN A 654 12.78 9.72 -16.20
C ASN A 654 14.20 9.15 -16.40
N SER A 655 14.74 9.20 -17.63
CA SER A 655 16.13 8.81 -17.93
C SER A 655 17.17 9.88 -17.62
N GLY A 656 16.78 11.03 -17.05
CA GLY A 656 17.68 12.15 -16.72
C GLY A 656 18.16 12.95 -17.95
N ARG A 657 17.51 12.78 -19.11
CA ARG A 657 17.87 13.43 -20.39
C ARG A 657 16.88 14.55 -20.77
N ALA A 658 16.37 15.29 -19.79
CA ALA A 658 15.53 16.45 -20.06
C ALA A 658 16.38 17.60 -20.63
N ASN A 659 15.98 18.13 -21.78
CA ASN A 659 16.60 19.30 -22.43
C ASN A 659 15.51 20.23 -22.99
N ILE A 660 15.90 21.36 -23.56
CA ILE A 660 14.97 22.35 -24.13
C ILE A 660 14.06 21.73 -25.22
N SER A 661 14.53 20.74 -26.00
CA SER A 661 13.69 20.07 -27.00
C SER A 661 12.55 19.26 -26.38
N VAL A 662 12.78 18.59 -25.24
CA VAL A 662 11.74 17.86 -24.48
C VAL A 662 10.63 18.82 -24.05
N LEU A 663 10.98 19.99 -23.53
CA LEU A 663 10.00 21.02 -23.15
C LEU A 663 9.18 21.52 -24.36
N SER A 664 9.84 21.79 -25.49
CA SER A 664 9.16 22.21 -26.74
C SER A 664 8.14 21.18 -27.22
N ASP A 665 8.48 19.89 -27.14
CA ASP A 665 7.59 18.80 -27.53
C ASP A 665 6.39 18.68 -26.58
N CYS A 666 6.61 18.80 -25.26
CA CYS A 666 5.53 18.86 -24.27
C CYS A 666 4.56 20.02 -24.53
N LEU A 667 5.10 21.23 -24.79
CA LEU A 667 4.30 22.42 -25.08
C LEU A 667 3.48 22.28 -26.37
N ARG A 668 4.03 21.61 -27.40
CA ARG A 668 3.29 21.32 -28.64
C ARG A 668 2.14 20.34 -28.38
N SER A 669 2.40 19.26 -27.64
CA SER A 669 1.38 18.27 -27.30
C SER A 669 0.23 18.87 -26.48
N ILE A 670 0.52 19.67 -25.46
CA ILE A 670 -0.54 20.29 -24.65
C ILE A 670 -1.36 21.32 -25.44
N ALA A 671 -0.76 22.02 -26.40
CA ALA A 671 -1.49 22.90 -27.31
C ALA A 671 -2.49 22.12 -28.18
N VAL A 672 -2.11 20.93 -28.67
CA VAL A 672 -3.03 20.03 -29.38
C VAL A 672 -4.18 19.61 -28.46
N LEU A 673 -3.89 19.17 -27.23
CA LEU A 673 -4.93 18.78 -26.27
C LEU A 673 -5.92 19.91 -26.00
N ARG A 674 -5.44 21.14 -25.73
CA ARG A 674 -6.28 22.34 -25.51
C ARG A 674 -7.12 22.73 -26.73
N THR A 675 -6.75 22.29 -27.93
CA THR A 675 -7.49 22.58 -29.18
C THR A 675 -8.72 21.68 -29.33
N PHE A 676 -8.69 20.47 -28.77
CA PHE A 676 -9.73 19.46 -28.98
C PHE A 676 -10.52 19.13 -27.71
N LEU A 677 -9.90 19.23 -26.55
CA LEU A 677 -10.50 18.86 -25.26
C LEU A 677 -11.13 20.06 -24.56
N HIS A 678 -12.17 19.81 -23.79
CA HIS A 678 -12.80 20.83 -22.96
C HIS A 678 -11.81 21.39 -21.94
N MET A 679 -11.90 22.68 -21.60
CA MET A 679 -10.92 23.36 -20.73
C MET A 679 -10.77 22.79 -19.31
N TYR A 680 -11.70 21.95 -18.87
CA TYR A 680 -11.68 21.24 -17.58
C TYR A 680 -11.54 19.72 -17.74
N ASN A 681 -11.07 19.27 -18.90
CA ASN A 681 -10.80 17.87 -19.16
C ASN A 681 -9.58 17.41 -18.35
N LYS A 682 -9.67 16.21 -17.77
CA LYS A 682 -8.64 15.66 -16.90
C LYS A 682 -7.32 15.43 -17.64
N ASP A 683 -7.39 15.05 -18.92
CA ASP A 683 -6.20 14.83 -19.72
C ASP A 683 -5.37 16.10 -19.90
N ILE A 684 -6.02 17.27 -19.92
CA ILE A 684 -5.30 18.54 -19.91
C ILE A 684 -4.55 18.68 -18.58
N ALA A 685 -5.21 18.46 -17.43
CA ALA A 685 -4.54 18.54 -16.12
C ALA A 685 -3.33 17.59 -16.03
N ASP A 686 -3.49 16.34 -16.45
CA ASP A 686 -2.41 15.34 -16.45
C ASP A 686 -1.27 15.72 -17.42
N ALA A 687 -1.54 16.50 -18.47
CA ALA A 687 -0.54 17.04 -19.37
C ALA A 687 0.13 18.31 -18.79
N GLU A 688 -0.63 19.20 -18.15
CA GLU A 688 -0.10 20.37 -17.43
C GLU A 688 0.93 19.93 -16.38
N ASP A 689 0.64 18.87 -15.62
CA ASP A 689 1.57 18.29 -14.65
C ASP A 689 2.89 17.82 -15.28
N LYS A 690 2.81 17.14 -16.43
CA LYS A 690 4.00 16.70 -17.17
C LYS A 690 4.81 17.88 -17.71
N VAL A 691 4.14 18.93 -18.19
CA VAL A 691 4.80 20.16 -18.63
C VAL A 691 5.43 20.87 -17.44
N ALA A 692 4.76 20.94 -16.29
CA ALA A 692 5.31 21.53 -15.07
C ALA A 692 6.62 20.83 -14.64
N GLN A 693 6.63 19.49 -14.68
CA GLN A 693 7.82 18.68 -14.45
C GLN A 693 8.95 18.98 -15.45
N ALA A 694 8.62 19.11 -16.74
CA ALA A 694 9.59 19.45 -17.78
C ALA A 694 10.18 20.85 -17.57
N CYS A 695 9.34 21.85 -17.25
CA CYS A 695 9.78 23.21 -16.92
C CYS A 695 10.71 23.22 -15.71
N TYR A 696 10.37 22.48 -14.66
CA TYR A 696 11.17 22.41 -13.44
C TYR A 696 12.57 21.83 -13.70
N LEU A 697 12.67 20.73 -14.45
CA LEU A 697 13.95 20.13 -14.84
C LEU A 697 14.76 21.04 -15.78
N ALA A 698 14.08 21.88 -16.56
CA ALA A 698 14.71 22.91 -17.39
C ALA A 698 15.10 24.19 -16.61
N ALA A 699 14.89 24.23 -15.29
CA ALA A 699 15.04 25.40 -14.42
C ALA A 699 14.15 26.61 -14.77
N GLU A 700 13.08 26.40 -15.54
CA GLU A 700 12.05 27.40 -15.87
C GLU A 700 10.96 27.44 -14.79
N MET A 701 11.32 27.94 -13.60
CA MET A 701 10.47 27.88 -12.40
C MET A 701 9.11 28.59 -12.55
N LYS A 702 9.07 29.70 -13.29
CA LYS A 702 7.82 30.43 -13.56
C LYS A 702 6.85 29.56 -14.36
N GLY A 703 7.33 28.93 -15.44
CA GLY A 703 6.52 28.01 -16.24
C GLY A 703 6.06 26.80 -15.44
N ALA A 704 6.96 26.22 -14.62
CA ALA A 704 6.61 25.09 -13.76
C ALA A 704 5.44 25.43 -12.83
N ARG A 705 5.48 26.61 -12.20
CA ARG A 705 4.41 27.11 -11.34
C ARG A 705 3.10 27.33 -12.11
N GLU A 706 3.14 28.05 -13.23
CA GLU A 706 1.94 28.37 -14.01
C GLU A 706 1.20 27.11 -14.50
N HIS A 707 1.95 26.11 -14.98
CA HIS A 707 1.39 24.83 -15.41
C HIS A 707 0.82 24.03 -14.23
N CYS A 708 1.51 23.98 -13.08
CA CYS A 708 0.98 23.33 -11.87
C CYS A 708 -0.31 24.00 -11.37
N GLU A 709 -0.37 25.34 -11.35
CA GLU A 709 -1.57 26.09 -10.98
C GLU A 709 -2.73 25.87 -11.97
N ALA A 710 -2.44 25.74 -13.26
CA ALA A 710 -3.43 25.40 -14.29
C ALA A 710 -4.02 23.99 -14.07
N SER A 711 -3.18 23.00 -13.76
CA SER A 711 -3.61 21.65 -13.38
C SER A 711 -4.54 21.68 -12.16
N ILE A 712 -4.13 22.35 -11.08
CA ILE A 712 -4.92 22.52 -9.84
C ILE A 712 -6.29 23.14 -10.15
N LYS A 713 -6.34 24.17 -11.02
CA LYS A 713 -7.59 24.83 -11.40
C LYS A 713 -8.57 23.86 -12.07
N ILE A 714 -8.09 22.98 -12.93
CA ILE A 714 -8.91 21.96 -13.60
C ILE A 714 -9.41 20.95 -12.57
N LEU A 715 -8.51 20.41 -11.74
CA LEU A 715 -8.84 19.39 -10.74
C LEU A 715 -9.84 19.90 -9.69
N LYS A 716 -9.78 21.18 -9.30
CA LYS A 716 -10.78 21.82 -8.43
C LYS A 716 -12.18 21.77 -9.02
N ARG A 717 -12.32 21.90 -10.34
CA ARG A 717 -13.63 21.79 -11.00
C ARG A 717 -14.12 20.35 -11.07
N LEU A 718 -13.23 19.36 -11.12
CA LEU A 718 -13.56 17.95 -11.17
C LEU A 718 -13.93 17.36 -9.79
N TYR A 719 -13.21 17.74 -8.73
CA TYR A 719 -13.35 17.12 -7.40
C TYR A 719 -13.85 18.08 -6.30
N GLY A 720 -13.66 19.39 -6.45
CA GLY A 720 -13.88 20.38 -5.41
C GLY A 720 -12.59 20.84 -4.70
N ASP A 721 -12.68 21.95 -3.97
CA ASP A 721 -11.52 22.69 -3.42
C ASP A 721 -10.78 22.00 -2.27
N GLU A 722 -11.47 21.12 -1.54
CA GLU A 722 -10.96 20.45 -0.34
C GLU A 722 -10.68 18.97 -0.56
N HIS A 723 -10.73 18.49 -1.81
CA HIS A 723 -10.53 17.08 -2.09
C HIS A 723 -9.05 16.68 -1.92
N VAL A 724 -8.78 15.44 -1.49
CA VAL A 724 -7.41 14.94 -1.25
C VAL A 724 -6.51 15.03 -2.49
N VAL A 725 -7.08 14.90 -3.68
CA VAL A 725 -6.35 15.09 -4.96
C VAL A 725 -5.76 16.49 -5.08
N ILE A 726 -6.47 17.52 -4.58
CA ILE A 726 -5.93 18.89 -4.54
C ILE A 726 -4.75 18.95 -3.57
N GLY A 727 -4.84 18.28 -2.42
CA GLY A 727 -3.71 18.14 -1.50
C GLY A 727 -2.47 17.58 -2.20
N ASN A 728 -2.61 16.50 -2.97
CA ASN A 728 -1.48 15.90 -3.69
C ASN A 728 -0.82 16.88 -4.68
N GLU A 729 -1.61 17.70 -5.38
CA GLU A 729 -1.06 18.73 -6.27
C GLU A 729 -0.42 19.91 -5.54
N LEU A 730 -0.94 20.27 -4.37
CA LEU A 730 -0.34 21.31 -3.53
C LEU A 730 1.06 20.91 -3.03
N VAL A 731 1.37 19.60 -2.93
CA VAL A 731 2.75 19.13 -2.64
C VAL A 731 3.70 19.57 -3.75
N LYS A 732 3.32 19.39 -5.03
CA LYS A 732 4.11 19.80 -6.18
C LYS A 732 4.28 21.32 -6.20
N LEU A 733 3.19 22.06 -5.99
CA LEU A 733 3.22 23.52 -5.97
C LEU A 733 4.12 24.07 -4.85
N ALA A 734 4.00 23.54 -3.63
CA ALA A 734 4.85 23.95 -2.50
C ALA A 734 6.34 23.70 -2.80
N SER A 735 6.64 22.58 -3.44
CA SER A 735 8.01 22.23 -3.83
C SER A 735 8.58 23.21 -4.87
N ILE A 736 7.78 23.57 -5.89
CA ILE A 736 8.17 24.58 -6.90
C ILE A 736 8.36 25.96 -6.26
N GLN A 737 7.48 26.35 -5.33
CA GLN A 737 7.57 27.63 -4.62
C GLN A 737 8.82 27.71 -3.75
N LEU A 738 9.14 26.66 -2.99
CA LEU A 738 10.39 26.59 -2.22
C LEU A 738 11.64 26.65 -3.11
N ALA A 739 11.62 25.93 -4.24
CA ALA A 739 12.74 25.93 -5.19
C ALA A 739 12.94 27.30 -5.87
N SER A 740 11.86 28.06 -6.06
CA SER A 740 11.91 29.42 -6.63
C SER A 740 12.16 30.53 -5.60
N GLY A 741 12.25 30.20 -4.30
CA GLY A 741 12.42 31.16 -3.21
C GLY A 741 11.14 31.91 -2.81
N ASP A 742 9.97 31.54 -3.34
CA ASP A 742 8.66 32.09 -2.94
C ASP A 742 8.19 31.48 -1.60
N SER A 743 8.81 31.99 -0.55
CA SER A 743 8.64 31.51 0.83
C SER A 743 7.23 31.76 1.38
N SER A 744 6.66 32.92 1.07
CA SER A 744 5.29 33.27 1.48
C SER A 744 4.25 32.41 0.75
N GLY A 745 4.44 32.18 -0.56
CA GLY A 745 3.58 31.30 -1.34
C GLY A 745 3.65 29.86 -0.85
N ALA A 746 4.87 29.35 -0.61
CA ALA A 746 5.09 28.01 -0.08
C ALA A 746 4.42 27.80 1.30
N TRP A 747 4.48 28.79 2.19
CA TRP A 747 3.81 28.75 3.48
C TRP A 747 2.30 28.62 3.37
N GLU A 748 1.64 29.46 2.56
CA GLU A 748 0.19 29.42 2.40
C GLU A 748 -0.27 28.11 1.72
N THR A 749 0.48 27.65 0.71
CA THR A 749 0.25 26.36 0.05
C THR A 749 0.37 25.20 1.04
N THR A 750 1.41 25.20 1.88
CA THR A 750 1.67 24.15 2.89
C THR A 750 0.63 24.16 4.00
N LYS A 751 0.12 25.33 4.39
CA LYS A 751 -0.97 25.48 5.34
C LYS A 751 -2.27 24.88 4.78
N ARG A 752 -2.64 25.21 3.54
CA ARG A 752 -3.81 24.64 2.86
C ARG A 752 -3.68 23.13 2.69
N LEU A 753 -2.51 22.66 2.28
CA LEU A 753 -2.17 21.23 2.18
C LEU A 753 -2.41 20.51 3.51
N SER A 754 -1.90 21.08 4.61
CA SER A 754 -2.04 20.50 5.95
C SER A 754 -3.50 20.43 6.41
N GLN A 755 -4.32 21.42 6.07
CA GLN A 755 -5.76 21.41 6.37
C GLN A 755 -6.47 20.27 5.63
N ILE A 756 -6.22 20.13 4.32
CA ILE A 756 -6.81 19.06 3.50
C ILE A 756 -6.37 17.69 4.04
N PHE A 757 -5.08 17.47 4.28
CA PHE A 757 -4.60 16.18 4.77
C PHE A 757 -5.07 15.88 6.20
N SER A 758 -5.21 16.88 7.07
CA SER A 758 -5.76 16.68 8.42
C SER A 758 -7.22 16.23 8.37
N LYS A 759 -8.02 16.75 7.43
CA LYS A 759 -9.40 16.29 7.20
C LYS A 759 -9.48 14.79 6.86
N TYR A 760 -8.60 14.32 5.98
CA TYR A 760 -8.63 12.94 5.47
C TYR A 760 -7.85 11.93 6.32
N TYR A 761 -6.78 12.36 7.00
CA TYR A 761 -5.85 11.46 7.70
C TYR A 761 -5.70 11.79 9.19
N GLY A 762 -6.22 12.92 9.66
CA GLY A 762 -6.12 13.36 11.05
C GLY A 762 -4.68 13.66 11.48
N SER A 763 -4.36 13.31 12.73
CA SER A 763 -3.00 13.35 13.28
C SER A 763 -2.02 12.44 12.54
N HIS A 764 -2.53 11.42 11.83
CA HIS A 764 -1.69 10.48 11.10
C HIS A 764 -1.13 11.04 9.78
N ALA A 765 -1.56 12.24 9.35
CA ALA A 765 -1.04 12.87 8.15
C ALA A 765 0.50 12.97 8.16
N GLU A 766 1.10 13.40 9.27
CA GLU A 766 2.56 13.56 9.35
C GLU A 766 3.30 12.22 9.35
N THR A 767 2.69 11.16 9.88
CA THR A 767 3.24 9.80 9.85
C THR A 767 3.19 9.20 8.44
N LEU A 768 2.11 9.45 7.70
CA LEU A 768 1.91 8.93 6.34
C LEU A 768 2.73 9.71 5.30
N PHE A 769 2.95 10.98 5.56
CA PHE A 769 3.60 11.91 4.65
C PHE A 769 4.76 12.58 5.39
N SER A 770 5.86 11.84 5.58
CA SER A 770 7.04 12.29 6.34
C SER A 770 7.62 13.62 5.85
N TYR A 771 7.43 13.94 4.57
CA TYR A 771 7.87 15.20 3.97
C TYR A 771 7.04 16.42 4.40
N LEU A 772 5.82 16.26 4.91
CA LEU A 772 5.00 17.38 5.38
C LEU A 772 5.72 18.16 6.48
N SER A 773 6.36 17.44 7.40
CA SER A 773 7.11 18.05 8.50
C SER A 773 8.29 18.87 7.96
N CYS A 774 8.94 18.40 6.90
CA CYS A 774 10.00 19.15 6.23
C CYS A 774 9.46 20.38 5.49
N LEU A 775 8.38 20.24 4.71
CA LEU A 775 7.76 21.38 4.01
C LEU A 775 7.33 22.47 4.99
N LYS A 776 6.72 22.08 6.12
CA LYS A 776 6.36 23.01 7.20
C LYS A 776 7.58 23.72 7.78
N LEU A 777 8.65 22.97 8.07
CA LEU A 777 9.86 23.50 8.67
C LEU A 777 10.58 24.48 7.73
N GLU A 778 10.74 24.13 6.45
CA GLU A 778 11.39 24.98 5.46
C GLU A 778 10.55 26.23 5.14
N ALA A 779 9.23 26.09 4.99
CA ALA A 779 8.34 27.24 4.81
C ALA A 779 8.35 28.17 6.03
N ALA A 780 8.42 27.63 7.26
CA ALA A 780 8.49 28.44 8.48
C ALA A 780 9.81 29.20 8.62
N LYS A 781 10.94 28.58 8.26
CA LYS A 781 12.26 29.24 8.28
C LYS A 781 12.28 30.44 7.34
N ALA A 782 11.63 30.31 6.18
CA ALA A 782 11.70 31.28 5.12
C ALA A 782 10.73 32.48 5.27
N VAL A 783 9.80 32.42 6.24
CA VAL A 783 8.94 33.55 6.66
C VAL A 783 9.53 34.31 7.87
N ASN A 784 10.42 33.67 8.63
CA ASN A 784 11.11 34.28 9.78
C ASN A 784 12.51 34.87 9.43
N LEU A 785 12.84 34.90 8.14
CA LEU A 785 13.96 35.62 7.52
C LEU A 785 13.39 36.79 6.72
#